data_AF-A0A8S3V962-F1
#
_entry.id   AF-A0A8S3V962-F1
#
_cell.length_a   1.000
_cell.length_b   1.000
_cell.length_c   1.000
_cell.angle_alpha   90.00
_cell.angle_beta   90.00
_cell.angle_gamma   90.00
#
_symmetry.space_group_name_H-M   'P 1'
#
loop_
_entity.id
_entity.type
_entity.pdbx_description
1 polymer ?
#
loop_
_entity_poly.entity_id
_entity_poly.type
_entity_poly.pdbx_seq_one_letter_code
_entity_poly.pdbx_strand_id
1 'polypeptide(L)'
;MAHLVRKSSFFKVAEEEEEEEEEEEEEEEEEEEEEEEEEEEEEEEEEEEEEEEEEEEEEEQEQEEQEQEQELSKNNKGDLITYHTPSLESQSAAQEDIKMEPNDDDDSSDASGDDGPVYSSMKQPPLIKQLKKILDEYPDDGQILKEIIQNAEDAEASEMKVLFDGRSVNDDSVEEKPFTKYFKGPALCVYNNAQFTKEDWEGIQMINSSVKEFDSVKIGRYGLGFKSVFHITDYPMIISKNKMLILDPHQTTPERVCILMKLKKLDGYTEMDILDCLSALEGIFGFSKDTLKSGKFTGTFFRFPLRSKPTLLSDNVYDEAKIGDLFRAFQSEASVELLFLKCLERIELYTKNVSELPSGEDLPIFTVNISDSCIKDVRKKRKQLYEFMKSVGNSLAEKSFMTSYNMKIKMKELNEQHTENEWYVMHFYKGGDMSKELKTLSQDETLSYSPYVSLGLPLFHDPEFKGHVFCLMPLPLQNESLTGFPVHVNGYFALTQNRRHVKWPTADQTKNKAHMDKTIRWNKCLVIEVLAEAYQMLINETIKMSNSNNNVRDKLQITYICIPDHRRITNDWAIILNPLYSRLLQTAFLYTENNGGNWIKSEDAVFNIFNEDTPEDVEETIVKLVDRYNVNLVNVPEHVTSMIRHRDHSVQKLTPKFILNFLKTDAKYKKMTINEKLDILHFILSTRKSLNLVGLELLPLQNGSFTLFGNRGRDKRIIVCQEEMELFPGQEDVFCKHGLQTELYRMLVTNGRE
;
A
#
# COMPACT_ATOMS: atom_id res chain seq x y z
N MET A 1 69.46 8.10 26.52
CA MET A 1 69.60 8.46 25.09
C MET A 1 69.50 7.25 24.16
N ALA A 2 70.25 6.15 24.35
CA ALA A 2 70.16 4.98 23.45
C ALA A 2 68.79 4.26 23.40
N HIS A 3 67.92 4.47 24.40
CA HIS A 3 66.57 3.88 24.45
C HIS A 3 65.48 4.74 23.78
N LEU A 4 65.73 6.04 23.56
CA LEU A 4 64.81 6.95 22.85
C LEU A 4 65.06 6.92 21.33
N VAL A 5 66.31 6.74 20.91
CA VAL A 5 66.66 6.62 19.48
C VAL A 5 66.12 5.31 18.87
N ARG A 6 66.00 4.24 19.66
CA ARG A 6 65.42 2.95 19.23
C ARG A 6 63.89 2.92 19.12
N LYS A 7 63.17 3.83 19.79
CA LYS A 7 61.70 3.93 19.66
C LYS A 7 61.30 4.81 18.47
N SER A 8 62.09 5.84 18.16
CA SER A 8 61.86 6.71 17.00
C SER A 8 62.10 6.01 15.65
N SER A 9 63.01 5.04 15.57
CA SER A 9 63.22 4.27 14.32
C SER A 9 62.27 3.10 14.17
N PHE A 10 61.46 2.78 15.18
CA PHE A 10 60.45 1.71 15.11
C PHE A 10 59.08 2.28 14.69
N PHE A 11 58.77 3.51 15.11
CA PHE A 11 57.57 4.22 14.66
C PHE A 11 57.66 4.68 13.21
N LYS A 12 58.85 5.10 12.74
CA LYS A 12 59.03 5.47 11.33
C LYS A 12 58.91 4.30 10.34
N VAL A 13 59.30 3.10 10.76
CA VAL A 13 59.17 1.90 9.92
C VAL A 13 57.72 1.41 9.90
N ALA A 14 56.97 1.61 10.99
CA ALA A 14 55.54 1.30 11.03
C ALA A 14 54.69 2.31 10.24
N GLU A 15 55.04 3.60 10.23
CA GLU A 15 54.37 4.60 9.36
C GLU A 15 54.70 4.37 7.88
N GLU A 16 55.93 3.95 7.54
CA GLU A 16 56.30 3.60 6.15
C GLU A 16 55.64 2.28 5.69
N GLU A 17 55.40 1.31 6.60
CA GLU A 17 54.65 0.07 6.28
C GLU A 17 53.13 0.34 6.16
N GLU A 18 52.54 1.26 6.93
CA GLU A 18 51.13 1.67 6.77
C GLU A 18 50.90 2.47 5.47
N GLU A 19 51.84 3.35 5.07
CA GLU A 19 51.75 4.07 3.79
C GLU A 19 51.92 3.12 2.58
N GLU A 20 52.74 2.07 2.68
CA GLU A 20 52.86 1.03 1.62
C GLU A 20 51.61 0.13 1.55
N GLU A 21 50.95 -0.19 2.68
CA GLU A 21 49.68 -0.94 2.68
C GLU A 21 48.51 -0.10 2.13
N GLU A 22 48.45 1.21 2.39
CA GLU A 22 47.44 2.11 1.79
C GLU A 22 47.66 2.30 0.27
N GLU A 23 48.90 2.36 -0.21
CA GLU A 23 49.19 2.41 -1.66
C GLU A 23 48.85 1.08 -2.36
N GLU A 24 49.03 -0.09 -1.71
CA GLU A 24 48.61 -1.39 -2.27
C GLU A 24 47.07 -1.54 -2.29
N GLU A 25 46.34 -1.04 -1.29
CA GLU A 25 44.86 -1.03 -1.31
C GLU A 25 44.30 -0.07 -2.38
N GLU A 26 44.92 1.09 -2.63
CA GLU A 26 44.52 1.99 -3.73
C GLU A 26 44.80 1.37 -5.11
N GLU A 27 45.88 0.61 -5.30
CA GLU A 27 46.14 -0.11 -6.55
C GLU A 27 45.14 -1.27 -6.78
N GLU A 28 44.72 -1.98 -5.72
CA GLU A 28 43.67 -3.01 -5.83
C GLU A 28 42.28 -2.42 -6.16
N GLU A 29 41.92 -1.26 -5.59
CA GLU A 29 40.66 -0.56 -5.95
C GLU A 29 40.66 -0.04 -7.40
N GLU A 30 41.80 0.45 -7.92
CA GLU A 30 41.91 0.84 -9.34
C GLU A 30 41.83 -0.37 -10.30
N GLU A 31 42.37 -1.54 -9.92
CA GLU A 31 42.22 -2.77 -10.71
C GLU A 31 40.76 -3.30 -10.70
N GLU A 32 40.04 -3.21 -9.57
CA GLU A 32 38.61 -3.57 -9.50
C GLU A 32 37.72 -2.62 -10.34
N GLU A 33 38.00 -1.31 -10.36
CA GLU A 33 37.28 -0.36 -11.22
C GLU A 33 37.54 -0.62 -12.72
N GLU A 34 38.77 -0.99 -13.11
CA GLU A 34 39.07 -1.37 -14.51
C GLU A 34 38.39 -2.69 -14.92
N GLU A 35 38.28 -3.68 -14.02
CA GLU A 35 37.53 -4.93 -14.29
C GLU A 35 36.01 -4.68 -14.41
N GLU A 36 35.43 -3.79 -13.59
CA GLU A 36 34.01 -3.40 -13.72
C GLU A 36 33.73 -2.64 -15.03
N GLU A 37 34.64 -1.77 -15.49
CA GLU A 37 34.49 -1.10 -16.80
C GLU A 37 34.61 -2.09 -17.98
N GLU A 38 35.47 -3.11 -17.90
CA GLU A 38 35.55 -4.17 -18.92
C GLU A 38 34.29 -5.07 -18.95
N GLU A 39 33.70 -5.38 -17.79
CA GLU A 39 32.43 -6.12 -17.72
C GLU A 39 31.25 -5.30 -18.28
N GLU A 40 31.19 -3.98 -18.04
CA GLU A 40 30.16 -3.12 -18.64
C GLU A 40 30.31 -3.01 -20.17
N GLU A 41 31.53 -2.97 -20.71
CA GLU A 41 31.76 -2.98 -22.17
C GLU A 41 31.38 -4.34 -22.80
N GLU A 42 31.63 -5.47 -22.13
CA GLU A 42 31.18 -6.79 -22.62
C GLU A 42 29.64 -6.92 -22.60
N GLU A 43 28.95 -6.40 -21.58
CA GLU A 43 27.47 -6.38 -21.54
C GLU A 43 26.87 -5.49 -22.64
N GLU A 44 27.47 -4.33 -22.96
CA GLU A 44 27.04 -3.48 -24.08
C GLU A 44 27.24 -4.18 -25.44
N GLU A 45 28.33 -4.92 -25.64
CA GLU A 45 28.54 -5.71 -26.87
C GLU A 45 27.54 -6.88 -27.01
N GLU A 46 27.18 -7.55 -25.91
CA GLU A 46 26.13 -8.60 -25.93
C GLU A 46 24.74 -8.01 -26.24
N GLU A 47 24.39 -6.82 -25.72
CA GLU A 47 23.13 -6.14 -26.04
C GLU A 47 23.07 -5.72 -27.52
N GLU A 48 24.18 -5.25 -28.11
CA GLU A 48 24.24 -4.93 -29.55
C GLU A 48 24.10 -6.18 -30.44
N GLU A 49 24.68 -7.33 -30.06
CA GLU A 49 24.50 -8.59 -30.79
C GLU A 49 23.04 -9.11 -30.69
N GLU A 50 22.37 -8.98 -29.54
CA GLU A 50 20.95 -9.33 -29.41
C GLU A 50 20.03 -8.42 -30.25
N GLU A 51 20.33 -7.12 -30.34
CA GLU A 51 19.57 -6.20 -31.22
C GLU A 51 19.76 -6.54 -32.71
N GLU A 52 20.96 -6.95 -33.14
CA GLU A 52 21.19 -7.41 -34.53
C GLU A 52 20.46 -8.72 -34.84
N GLU A 53 20.39 -9.69 -33.90
CA GLU A 53 19.61 -10.92 -34.08
C GLU A 53 18.09 -10.64 -34.14
N GLU A 54 17.57 -9.70 -33.34
CA GLU A 54 16.15 -9.29 -33.41
C GLU A 54 15.82 -8.61 -34.75
N GLU A 55 16.71 -7.79 -35.31
CA GLU A 55 16.52 -7.17 -36.63
C GLU A 55 16.52 -8.24 -37.76
N GLU A 56 17.39 -9.26 -37.69
CA GLU A 56 17.39 -10.36 -38.66
C GLU A 56 16.10 -11.21 -38.59
N GLU A 57 15.58 -11.47 -37.38
CA GLU A 57 14.30 -12.19 -37.21
C GLU A 57 13.09 -11.39 -37.71
N GLU A 58 13.07 -10.06 -37.53
CA GLU A 58 12.03 -9.19 -38.09
C GLU A 58 12.07 -9.19 -39.63
N GLU A 59 13.25 -9.16 -40.25
CA GLU A 59 13.38 -9.26 -41.72
C GLU A 59 12.92 -10.61 -42.27
N GLU A 60 13.18 -11.74 -41.58
CA GLU A 60 12.65 -13.05 -41.97
C GLU A 60 11.12 -13.13 -41.86
N GLN A 61 10.54 -12.57 -40.80
CA GLN A 61 9.07 -12.53 -40.62
C GLN A 61 8.38 -11.67 -41.67
N GLU A 62 8.95 -10.51 -42.05
CA GLU A 62 8.42 -9.69 -43.15
C GLU A 62 8.48 -10.43 -44.49
N GLN A 63 9.51 -11.25 -44.74
CA GLN A 63 9.58 -12.07 -45.94
C GLN A 63 8.51 -13.18 -45.95
N GLU A 64 8.27 -13.86 -44.82
CA GLU A 64 7.21 -14.87 -44.72
C GLU A 64 5.81 -14.28 -44.88
N GLU A 65 5.52 -13.10 -44.31
CA GLU A 65 4.24 -12.42 -44.49
C GLU A 65 4.01 -12.02 -45.96
N GLN A 66 5.05 -11.53 -46.65
CA GLN A 66 4.97 -11.21 -48.08
C GLN A 66 4.73 -12.46 -48.95
N GLU A 67 5.29 -13.62 -48.60
CA GLU A 67 5.00 -14.88 -49.28
C GLU A 67 3.57 -15.37 -49.03
N GLN A 68 3.06 -15.25 -47.79
CA GLN A 68 1.68 -15.62 -47.44
C GLN A 68 0.64 -14.71 -48.12
N GLU A 69 0.88 -13.40 -48.19
CA GLU A 69 -0.01 -12.47 -48.91
C GLU A 69 -0.05 -12.77 -50.42
N GLN A 70 1.09 -13.18 -51.01
CA GLN A 70 1.12 -13.61 -52.41
C GLN A 70 0.34 -14.92 -52.65
N GLU A 71 0.31 -15.86 -51.69
CA GLU A 71 -0.51 -17.07 -51.76
C GLU A 71 -2.01 -16.79 -51.55
N LEU A 72 -2.36 -15.90 -50.61
CA LEU A 72 -3.74 -15.49 -50.33
C LEU A 72 -4.38 -14.73 -51.50
N SER A 73 -3.60 -13.93 -52.24
CA SER A 73 -4.08 -13.22 -53.45
C SER A 73 -4.44 -14.18 -54.60
N LYS A 74 -3.88 -15.38 -54.63
CA LYS A 74 -4.18 -16.40 -55.66
C LYS A 74 -5.45 -17.21 -55.36
N ASN A 75 -5.92 -17.23 -54.11
CA ASN A 75 -7.03 -18.11 -53.69
C ASN A 75 -8.40 -17.42 -53.49
N ASN A 76 -8.49 -16.08 -53.53
CA ASN A 76 -9.76 -15.37 -53.36
C ASN A 76 -10.35 -14.84 -54.68
N LYS A 77 -11.01 -15.74 -55.42
CA LYS A 77 -12.15 -15.42 -56.31
C LYS A 77 -13.33 -16.33 -55.95
N GLY A 78 -14.28 -15.84 -55.16
CA GLY A 78 -15.53 -16.56 -54.90
C GLY A 78 -16.42 -15.95 -53.82
N ASP A 79 -17.25 -14.99 -54.24
CA ASP A 79 -18.62 -14.65 -53.80
C ASP A 79 -19.00 -14.32 -52.33
N LEU A 80 -19.45 -13.06 -52.19
CA LEU A 80 -20.22 -12.44 -51.11
C LEU A 80 -21.64 -13.04 -50.96
N ILE A 81 -22.10 -13.33 -49.73
CA ILE A 81 -23.51 -13.15 -49.32
C ILE A 81 -23.59 -12.68 -47.86
N THR A 82 -24.35 -11.60 -47.65
CA THR A 82 -24.69 -10.93 -46.39
C THR A 82 -25.87 -11.61 -45.66
N TYR A 83 -25.88 -11.59 -44.32
CA TYR A 83 -27.07 -11.90 -43.52
C TYR A 83 -27.40 -10.80 -42.50
N HIS A 84 -28.64 -10.32 -42.59
CA HIS A 84 -29.34 -9.46 -41.64
C HIS A 84 -29.85 -10.28 -40.43
N THR A 85 -29.70 -9.73 -39.23
CA THR A 85 -30.39 -10.15 -38.00
C THR A 85 -31.68 -9.37 -37.78
N PRO A 86 -32.71 -10.02 -37.19
CA PRO A 86 -33.60 -9.31 -36.28
C PRO A 86 -33.80 -9.99 -34.92
N SER A 87 -33.86 -9.11 -33.92
CA SER A 87 -34.27 -9.27 -32.52
C SER A 87 -35.61 -10.00 -32.32
N LEU A 88 -35.78 -10.69 -31.19
CA LEU A 88 -37.03 -10.72 -30.43
C LEU A 88 -36.90 -11.29 -29.01
N GLU A 89 -37.91 -10.94 -28.23
CA GLU A 89 -38.01 -10.82 -26.78
C GLU A 89 -38.33 -12.12 -26.03
N SER A 90 -38.14 -12.01 -24.71
CA SER A 90 -38.64 -12.84 -23.61
C SER A 90 -39.96 -13.58 -23.83
N GLN A 91 -40.00 -14.85 -23.41
CA GLN A 91 -41.16 -15.42 -22.70
C GLN A 91 -40.80 -16.69 -21.93
N SER A 92 -41.50 -16.86 -20.80
CA SER A 92 -41.42 -17.93 -19.81
C SER A 92 -41.65 -19.34 -20.36
N ALA A 93 -40.98 -20.34 -19.78
CA ALA A 93 -41.38 -21.73 -19.93
C ALA A 93 -41.36 -22.47 -18.58
N ALA A 94 -42.40 -23.29 -18.40
CA ALA A 94 -42.73 -24.09 -17.24
C ALA A 94 -41.86 -25.35 -17.14
N GLN A 95 -41.74 -25.85 -15.91
CA GLN A 95 -41.16 -27.14 -15.53
C GLN A 95 -42.05 -28.30 -16.01
N GLU A 96 -41.44 -29.32 -16.61
CA GLU A 96 -41.93 -30.70 -16.52
C GLU A 96 -40.75 -31.64 -16.20
N ASP A 97 -41.00 -32.50 -15.22
CA ASP A 97 -40.11 -33.52 -14.67
C ASP A 97 -39.83 -34.65 -15.68
N ILE A 98 -38.58 -35.13 -15.75
CA ILE A 98 -38.28 -36.44 -16.34
C ILE A 98 -37.43 -37.26 -15.35
N LYS A 99 -38.02 -38.39 -14.93
CA LYS A 99 -37.37 -39.49 -14.21
C LYS A 99 -36.33 -40.18 -15.09
N MET A 100 -35.19 -40.51 -14.49
CA MET A 100 -34.21 -41.44 -15.04
C MET A 100 -34.65 -42.91 -14.81
N GLU A 101 -34.58 -43.72 -15.85
CA GLU A 101 -34.08 -45.11 -15.81
C GLU A 101 -33.26 -45.36 -17.08
N PRO A 102 -32.16 -46.13 -17.03
CA PRO A 102 -31.35 -46.45 -18.20
C PRO A 102 -31.88 -47.74 -18.85
N ASN A 103 -32.18 -47.71 -20.14
CA ASN A 103 -32.27 -48.91 -20.96
C ASN A 103 -31.19 -48.82 -22.03
N ASP A 104 -30.25 -49.75 -21.96
CA ASP A 104 -29.38 -50.14 -23.06
C ASP A 104 -30.23 -50.78 -24.18
N ASP A 105 -29.68 -50.69 -25.40
CA ASP A 105 -30.06 -51.41 -26.63
C ASP A 105 -31.36 -50.98 -27.34
N ASP A 106 -31.22 -50.15 -28.38
CA ASP A 106 -31.85 -50.44 -29.69
C ASP A 106 -31.19 -49.62 -30.81
N ASP A 107 -30.24 -50.28 -31.48
CA ASP A 107 -29.63 -49.83 -32.73
C ASP A 107 -30.43 -50.47 -33.89
N SER A 108 -31.55 -49.85 -34.28
CA SER A 108 -32.22 -50.20 -35.54
C SER A 108 -33.03 -49.03 -36.13
N SER A 109 -32.43 -48.43 -37.15
CA SER A 109 -33.02 -47.83 -38.36
C SER A 109 -34.47 -47.34 -38.31
N ASP A 110 -34.67 -46.04 -38.55
CA ASP A 110 -35.64 -45.61 -39.56
C ASP A 110 -35.21 -44.31 -40.24
N ALA A 111 -35.03 -44.43 -41.55
CA ALA A 111 -34.74 -43.33 -42.46
C ALA A 111 -36.06 -42.61 -42.80
N SER A 112 -36.29 -41.47 -42.15
CA SER A 112 -37.14 -40.42 -42.71
C SER A 112 -36.78 -39.05 -42.13
N GLY A 113 -35.92 -38.33 -42.87
CA GLY A 113 -35.92 -36.88 -43.00
C GLY A 113 -36.12 -36.04 -41.75
N ASP A 114 -35.02 -35.82 -41.03
CA ASP A 114 -34.64 -34.48 -40.56
C ASP A 114 -33.12 -34.49 -40.32
N ASP A 115 -32.33 -34.16 -41.35
CA ASP A 115 -30.88 -33.90 -41.24
C ASP A 115 -30.63 -32.55 -40.54
N GLY A 116 -31.40 -32.27 -39.49
CA GLY A 116 -31.29 -31.08 -38.67
C GLY A 116 -30.14 -31.23 -37.68
N PRO A 117 -29.43 -30.14 -37.34
CA PRO A 117 -28.42 -30.20 -36.29
C PRO A 117 -29.05 -30.63 -34.96
N VAL A 118 -28.48 -31.67 -34.33
CA VAL A 118 -28.84 -32.10 -32.99
C VAL A 118 -28.23 -31.13 -31.98
N TYR A 119 -29.08 -30.31 -31.37
CA TYR A 119 -28.66 -29.42 -30.30
C TYR A 119 -28.68 -30.15 -28.96
N SER A 120 -27.58 -30.06 -28.21
CA SER A 120 -27.51 -30.46 -26.81
C SER A 120 -26.88 -29.35 -25.98
N SER A 121 -27.31 -29.23 -24.72
CA SER A 121 -26.76 -28.24 -23.79
C SER A 121 -25.53 -28.78 -23.10
N MET A 122 -24.65 -27.86 -22.66
CA MET A 122 -23.57 -28.22 -21.75
C MET A 122 -24.15 -28.72 -20.42
N LYS A 123 -23.67 -29.87 -19.93
CA LYS A 123 -24.10 -30.43 -18.64
C LYS A 123 -23.57 -29.57 -17.49
N GLN A 124 -24.47 -29.09 -16.64
CA GLN A 124 -24.11 -28.30 -15.46
C GLN A 124 -23.49 -29.20 -14.36
N PRO A 125 -22.39 -28.78 -13.72
CA PRO A 125 -21.81 -29.52 -12.62
C PRO A 125 -22.73 -29.51 -11.38
N PRO A 126 -22.74 -30.57 -10.56
CA PRO A 126 -23.50 -30.61 -9.30
C PRO A 126 -23.09 -29.48 -8.34
N LEU A 127 -24.02 -29.04 -7.49
CA LEU A 127 -23.80 -27.97 -6.50
C LEU A 127 -22.53 -28.19 -5.64
N ILE A 128 -22.36 -29.40 -5.10
CA ILE A 128 -21.19 -29.76 -4.30
C ILE A 128 -19.89 -29.56 -5.07
N LYS A 129 -19.85 -29.88 -6.37
CA LYS A 129 -18.67 -29.68 -7.21
C LYS A 129 -18.39 -28.20 -7.46
N GLN A 130 -19.44 -27.38 -7.61
CA GLN A 130 -19.31 -25.93 -7.74
C GLN A 130 -18.76 -25.31 -6.44
N LEU A 131 -19.31 -25.67 -5.28
CA LEU A 131 -18.83 -25.17 -4.00
C LEU A 131 -17.40 -25.63 -3.71
N LYS A 132 -17.03 -26.87 -4.04
CA LYS A 132 -15.64 -27.35 -3.94
C LYS A 132 -14.68 -26.48 -4.74
N LYS A 133 -15.02 -26.17 -5.99
CA LYS A 133 -14.19 -25.29 -6.82
C LYS A 133 -13.99 -23.91 -6.17
N ILE A 134 -15.04 -23.36 -5.55
CA ILE A 134 -14.93 -22.10 -4.80
C ILE A 134 -13.99 -22.26 -3.59
N LEU A 135 -14.06 -23.37 -2.86
CA LEU A 135 -13.16 -23.63 -1.73
C LEU A 135 -11.70 -23.81 -2.17
N ASP A 136 -11.46 -24.39 -3.36
CA ASP A 136 -10.12 -24.52 -3.95
C ASP A 136 -9.55 -23.15 -4.36
N GLU A 137 -10.40 -22.25 -4.88
CA GLU A 137 -10.01 -20.89 -5.27
C GLU A 137 -9.82 -19.94 -4.05
N TYR A 138 -10.46 -20.25 -2.91
CA TYR A 138 -10.42 -19.46 -1.67
C TYR A 138 -9.97 -20.32 -0.49
N PRO A 139 -8.67 -20.57 -0.30
CA PRO A 139 -8.20 -21.50 0.74
C PRO A 139 -8.39 -20.96 2.17
N ASP A 140 -8.31 -21.87 3.14
CA ASP A 140 -8.53 -21.64 4.57
C ASP A 140 -7.28 -21.04 5.26
N ASP A 141 -7.02 -19.75 5.03
CA ASP A 141 -5.83 -19.05 5.55
C ASP A 141 -6.15 -17.77 6.32
N GLY A 142 -7.33 -17.72 6.96
CA GLY A 142 -7.78 -16.57 7.75
C GLY A 142 -8.67 -15.58 6.98
N GLN A 143 -8.70 -15.65 5.64
CA GLN A 143 -9.56 -14.82 4.79
C GLN A 143 -11.06 -14.97 5.12
N ILE A 144 -11.48 -16.13 5.68
CA ILE A 144 -12.88 -16.40 6.03
C ILE A 144 -13.44 -15.33 6.97
N LEU A 145 -12.67 -14.90 7.98
CA LEU A 145 -13.17 -13.87 8.90
C LEU A 145 -13.26 -12.50 8.22
N LYS A 146 -12.30 -12.17 7.35
CA LYS A 146 -12.34 -10.94 6.53
C LYS A 146 -13.58 -10.92 5.63
N GLU A 147 -13.98 -12.03 5.03
CA GLU A 147 -15.23 -12.12 4.23
C GLU A 147 -16.49 -11.94 5.10
N ILE A 148 -16.50 -12.46 6.33
CA ILE A 148 -17.61 -12.24 7.27
C ILE A 148 -17.67 -10.77 7.72
N ILE A 149 -16.53 -10.13 7.97
CA ILE A 149 -16.41 -8.70 8.29
C ILE A 149 -16.95 -7.85 7.13
N GLN A 150 -16.55 -8.15 5.89
CA GLN A 150 -17.06 -7.47 4.69
C GLN A 150 -18.59 -7.59 4.58
N ASN A 151 -19.17 -8.74 4.93
CA ASN A 151 -20.63 -8.91 4.95
C ASN A 151 -21.33 -8.04 6.01
N ALA A 152 -20.73 -7.88 7.19
CA ALA A 152 -21.24 -6.98 8.22
C ALA A 152 -21.12 -5.50 7.80
N GLU A 153 -19.99 -5.14 7.20
CA GLU A 153 -19.74 -3.81 6.63
C GLU A 153 -20.73 -3.45 5.52
N ASP A 154 -20.95 -4.35 4.55
CA ASP A 154 -21.94 -4.17 3.46
C ASP A 154 -23.39 -4.06 3.96
N ALA A 155 -23.68 -4.63 5.14
CA ALA A 155 -24.96 -4.51 5.81
C ALA A 155 -25.07 -3.21 6.62
N GLU A 156 -24.05 -2.35 6.59
CA GLU A 156 -23.94 -1.11 7.34
C GLU A 156 -23.94 -1.32 8.88
N ALA A 157 -23.37 -2.44 9.36
CA ALA A 157 -23.20 -2.69 10.78
C ALA A 157 -22.13 -1.76 11.38
N SER A 158 -22.35 -1.31 12.62
CA SER A 158 -21.32 -0.56 13.37
C SER A 158 -20.54 -1.44 14.34
N GLU A 159 -21.09 -2.59 14.72
CA GLU A 159 -20.50 -3.51 15.69
C GLU A 159 -20.65 -4.95 15.23
N MET A 160 -19.60 -5.74 15.43
CA MET A 160 -19.56 -7.18 15.18
C MET A 160 -18.96 -7.93 16.37
N LYS A 161 -19.51 -9.11 16.66
CA LYS A 161 -19.04 -10.01 17.72
C LYS A 161 -18.85 -11.40 17.14
N VAL A 162 -17.74 -12.05 17.49
CA VAL A 162 -17.38 -13.39 17.04
C VAL A 162 -17.15 -14.25 18.26
N LEU A 163 -17.81 -15.40 18.34
CA LEU A 163 -17.78 -16.29 19.47
C LEU A 163 -17.44 -17.69 19.01
N PHE A 164 -16.41 -18.29 19.60
CA PHE A 164 -16.29 -19.74 19.62
C PHE A 164 -17.19 -20.32 20.72
N ASP A 165 -18.24 -21.04 20.33
CA ASP A 165 -19.12 -21.76 21.23
C ASP A 165 -18.71 -23.23 21.32
N GLY A 166 -17.97 -23.58 22.37
CA GLY A 166 -17.47 -24.94 22.62
C GLY A 166 -18.50 -25.91 23.21
N ARG A 167 -19.74 -25.48 23.43
CA ARG A 167 -20.79 -26.34 24.04
C ARG A 167 -21.15 -27.49 23.11
N SER A 168 -21.09 -28.71 23.63
CA SER A 168 -21.65 -29.90 22.97
C SER A 168 -23.16 -29.97 23.21
N VAL A 169 -23.96 -29.87 22.15
CA VAL A 169 -25.41 -30.07 22.21
C VAL A 169 -25.74 -31.57 22.06
N ASN A 170 -26.30 -32.15 23.14
CA ASN A 170 -27.01 -33.44 23.25
C ASN A 170 -26.60 -34.57 22.28
N ASP A 171 -25.77 -35.50 22.75
CA ASP A 171 -25.43 -36.74 22.03
C ASP A 171 -26.39 -37.91 22.35
N ASP A 172 -27.31 -37.74 23.29
CA ASP A 172 -28.05 -38.85 23.94
C ASP A 172 -29.57 -38.92 23.66
N SER A 173 -30.11 -38.28 22.61
CA SER A 173 -31.55 -38.39 22.30
C SER A 173 -31.88 -39.69 21.54
N VAL A 174 -32.93 -40.39 21.99
CA VAL A 174 -33.30 -41.75 21.52
C VAL A 174 -33.95 -41.75 20.13
N GLU A 175 -34.46 -40.61 19.66
CA GLU A 175 -34.98 -40.40 18.30
C GLU A 175 -34.58 -39.00 17.80
N GLU A 176 -33.50 -38.92 17.00
CA GLU A 176 -33.08 -37.66 16.38
C GLU A 176 -34.06 -37.23 15.30
N LYS A 177 -34.63 -36.03 15.45
CA LYS A 177 -35.46 -35.44 14.40
C LYS A 177 -34.58 -34.94 13.23
N PRO A 178 -35.12 -34.84 12.00
CA PRO A 178 -34.32 -34.45 10.82
C PRO A 178 -33.52 -33.14 10.96
N PHE A 179 -34.02 -32.17 11.73
CA PHE A 179 -33.35 -30.88 11.93
C PHE A 179 -32.31 -30.88 13.06
N THR A 180 -32.28 -31.89 13.91
CA THR A 180 -31.36 -31.97 15.06
C THR A 180 -29.89 -31.81 14.63
N LYS A 181 -29.51 -32.37 13.47
CA LYS A 181 -28.16 -32.26 12.90
C LYS A 181 -27.64 -30.83 12.72
N TYR A 182 -28.51 -29.84 12.53
CA TYR A 182 -28.11 -28.44 12.30
C TYR A 182 -27.75 -27.69 13.60
N PHE A 183 -28.15 -28.22 14.75
CA PHE A 183 -27.95 -27.60 16.06
C PHE A 183 -26.82 -28.24 16.86
N LYS A 184 -26.39 -29.44 16.47
CA LYS A 184 -25.37 -30.23 17.17
C LYS A 184 -23.97 -29.60 17.10
N GLY A 185 -23.20 -29.90 18.15
CA GLY A 185 -21.75 -29.66 18.23
C GLY A 185 -21.30 -28.21 18.49
N PRO A 186 -19.98 -28.03 18.67
CA PRO A 186 -19.35 -26.72 18.75
C PRO A 186 -19.61 -25.90 17.48
N ALA A 187 -19.58 -24.58 17.60
CA ALA A 187 -19.81 -23.69 16.46
C ALA A 187 -19.03 -22.39 16.54
N LEU A 188 -18.69 -21.84 15.38
CA LEU A 188 -18.34 -20.43 15.26
C LEU A 188 -19.64 -19.63 15.11
N CYS A 189 -19.86 -18.71 16.04
CA CYS A 189 -21.05 -17.87 16.12
C CYS A 189 -20.67 -16.42 15.83
N VAL A 190 -21.37 -15.75 14.91
CA VAL A 190 -21.09 -14.36 14.54
C VAL A 190 -22.35 -13.53 14.65
N TYR A 191 -22.24 -12.37 15.31
CA TYR A 191 -23.30 -11.37 15.37
C TYR A 191 -22.84 -10.06 14.78
N ASN A 192 -23.73 -9.38 14.06
CA ASN A 192 -23.60 -7.96 13.77
C ASN A 192 -24.92 -7.24 14.03
N ASN A 193 -24.85 -5.95 14.34
CA ASN A 193 -26.03 -5.16 14.71
C ASN A 193 -26.89 -4.68 13.52
N ALA A 194 -26.52 -5.02 12.28
CA ALA A 194 -27.33 -4.78 11.09
C ALA A 194 -28.35 -5.90 10.83
N GLN A 195 -29.36 -5.64 10.01
CA GLN A 195 -30.41 -6.61 9.69
C GLN A 195 -30.59 -6.79 8.18
N PHE A 196 -30.71 -8.05 7.75
CA PHE A 196 -30.88 -8.40 6.33
C PHE A 196 -32.08 -7.68 5.69
N THR A 197 -31.81 -7.07 4.54
CA THR A 197 -32.79 -6.53 3.59
C THR A 197 -33.42 -7.66 2.76
N LYS A 198 -34.36 -7.34 1.87
CA LYS A 198 -34.96 -8.36 0.99
C LYS A 198 -33.91 -8.88 0.01
N GLU A 199 -33.09 -7.96 -0.47
CA GLU A 199 -32.00 -8.15 -1.42
C GLU A 199 -30.89 -9.02 -0.81
N ASP A 200 -30.59 -8.86 0.49
CA ASP A 200 -29.61 -9.73 1.17
C ASP A 200 -30.09 -11.18 1.27
N TRP A 201 -31.40 -11.40 1.49
CA TRP A 201 -31.99 -12.75 1.51
C TRP A 201 -31.96 -13.41 0.13
N GLU A 202 -32.19 -12.64 -0.93
CA GLU A 202 -32.09 -13.13 -2.31
C GLU A 202 -30.61 -13.40 -2.66
N GLY A 203 -29.71 -12.50 -2.28
CA GLY A 203 -28.26 -12.56 -2.53
C GLY A 203 -27.57 -13.76 -1.89
N ILE A 204 -27.83 -14.04 -0.61
CA ILE A 204 -27.13 -15.12 0.11
C ILE A 204 -27.42 -16.52 -0.46
N GLN A 205 -28.55 -16.67 -1.17
CA GLN A 205 -28.98 -17.92 -1.81
C GLN A 205 -28.32 -18.15 -3.19
N MET A 206 -27.76 -17.11 -3.80
CA MET A 206 -27.05 -17.22 -5.07
C MET A 206 -25.65 -17.82 -4.88
N ILE A 207 -25.14 -18.49 -5.92
CA ILE A 207 -23.83 -19.18 -5.89
C ILE A 207 -22.79 -18.38 -6.69
N ASN A 208 -23.04 -18.13 -7.97
CA ASN A 208 -22.10 -17.47 -8.90
C ASN A 208 -22.58 -16.10 -9.37
N SER A 209 -23.48 -15.46 -8.64
CA SER A 209 -24.05 -14.16 -8.98
C SER A 209 -24.34 -13.37 -7.70
N SER A 210 -24.14 -12.06 -7.75
CA SER A 210 -24.45 -11.17 -6.63
C SER A 210 -25.47 -10.13 -7.06
N VAL A 211 -26.42 -9.81 -6.18
CA VAL A 211 -27.28 -8.63 -6.37
C VAL A 211 -26.46 -7.34 -6.27
N LYS A 212 -25.22 -7.43 -5.77
CA LYS A 212 -24.30 -6.31 -5.53
C LYS A 212 -23.28 -6.09 -6.65
N GLU A 213 -23.36 -6.84 -7.75
CA GLU A 213 -22.37 -6.83 -8.84
C GLU A 213 -22.14 -5.43 -9.43
N PHE A 214 -23.20 -4.62 -9.50
CA PHE A 214 -23.20 -3.25 -10.05
C PHE A 214 -23.34 -2.15 -8.98
N ASP A 215 -23.22 -2.48 -7.69
CA ASP A 215 -23.28 -1.50 -6.60
C ASP A 215 -21.86 -0.96 -6.32
N SER A 216 -21.62 0.29 -6.68
CA SER A 216 -20.31 0.94 -6.48
C SER A 216 -19.96 1.16 -5.01
N VAL A 217 -20.94 1.07 -4.09
CA VAL A 217 -20.73 1.34 -2.65
C VAL A 217 -20.39 0.07 -1.88
N LYS A 218 -20.85 -1.10 -2.36
CA LYS A 218 -20.68 -2.41 -1.72
C LYS A 218 -19.44 -3.17 -2.21
N ILE A 219 -18.91 -4.04 -1.35
CA ILE A 219 -17.65 -4.75 -1.55
C ILE A 219 -17.89 -6.12 -2.20
N GLY A 220 -18.92 -6.85 -1.75
CA GLY A 220 -19.18 -8.24 -2.12
C GLY A 220 -19.78 -8.43 -3.53
N ARG A 221 -18.99 -8.17 -4.57
CA ARG A 221 -19.45 -8.13 -5.98
C ARG A 221 -19.83 -9.47 -6.59
N TYR A 222 -19.17 -10.56 -6.21
CA TYR A 222 -19.40 -11.86 -6.87
C TYR A 222 -20.23 -12.82 -6.00
N GLY A 223 -20.53 -12.47 -4.75
CA GLY A 223 -21.29 -13.33 -3.84
C GLY A 223 -20.55 -14.60 -3.39
N LEU A 224 -19.31 -14.80 -3.85
CA LEU A 224 -18.47 -15.98 -3.57
C LEU A 224 -17.86 -15.95 -2.16
N GLY A 225 -17.56 -14.75 -1.64
CA GLY A 225 -16.89 -14.57 -0.35
C GLY A 225 -17.57 -15.26 0.83
N PHE A 226 -18.91 -15.19 0.91
CA PHE A 226 -19.66 -15.90 1.95
C PHE A 226 -19.53 -17.42 1.85
N LYS A 227 -19.33 -17.99 0.65
CA LYS A 227 -19.23 -19.45 0.47
C LYS A 227 -17.94 -20.02 1.07
N SER A 228 -16.93 -19.20 1.35
CA SER A 228 -15.72 -19.61 2.08
C SER A 228 -16.01 -20.20 3.47
N VAL A 229 -17.16 -19.87 4.09
CA VAL A 229 -17.58 -20.47 5.37
C VAL A 229 -17.79 -21.98 5.28
N PHE A 230 -17.92 -22.54 4.07
CA PHE A 230 -18.00 -23.99 3.88
C PHE A 230 -16.68 -24.73 4.18
N HIS A 231 -15.56 -24.02 4.36
CA HIS A 231 -14.36 -24.59 5.00
C HIS A 231 -14.62 -25.00 6.44
N ILE A 232 -15.42 -24.23 7.17
CA ILE A 232 -15.70 -24.42 8.61
C ILE A 232 -16.89 -25.36 8.81
N THR A 233 -17.94 -25.22 8.01
CA THR A 233 -19.24 -25.87 8.25
C THR A 233 -19.86 -26.43 6.97
N ASP A 234 -20.71 -27.45 7.09
CA ASP A 234 -21.60 -27.87 6.00
C ASP A 234 -22.96 -27.14 6.05
N TYR A 235 -23.32 -26.56 7.19
CA TYR A 235 -24.68 -26.11 7.48
C TYR A 235 -24.72 -24.70 8.07
N PRO A 236 -24.30 -23.66 7.31
CA PRO A 236 -24.37 -22.30 7.80
C PRO A 236 -25.83 -21.92 8.06
N MET A 237 -26.08 -21.38 9.26
CA MET A 237 -27.38 -20.94 9.72
C MET A 237 -27.36 -19.42 9.92
N ILE A 238 -28.41 -18.75 9.45
CA ILE A 238 -28.53 -17.29 9.49
C ILE A 238 -29.87 -16.92 10.12
N ILE A 239 -29.86 -16.03 11.11
CA ILE A 239 -31.04 -15.50 11.78
C ILE A 239 -31.02 -13.99 11.68
N SER A 240 -32.05 -13.40 11.08
CA SER A 240 -32.18 -11.95 11.01
C SER A 240 -33.66 -11.55 10.92
N LYS A 241 -34.03 -10.47 11.60
CA LYS A 241 -35.42 -10.01 11.75
C LYS A 241 -36.33 -11.14 12.23
N ASN A 242 -37.17 -11.70 11.37
CA ASN A 242 -38.19 -12.70 11.71
C ASN A 242 -37.96 -14.06 11.04
N LYS A 243 -36.79 -14.27 10.42
CA LYS A 243 -36.48 -15.45 9.63
C LYS A 243 -35.23 -16.16 10.14
N MET A 244 -35.20 -17.47 9.92
CA MET A 244 -34.04 -18.35 10.04
C MET A 244 -33.84 -19.03 8.70
N LEU A 245 -32.62 -19.01 8.17
CA LEU A 245 -32.22 -19.72 6.96
C LEU A 245 -31.15 -20.74 7.33
N ILE A 246 -31.30 -21.97 6.84
CA ILE A 246 -30.27 -23.01 6.89
C ILE A 246 -29.92 -23.35 5.45
N LEU A 247 -28.62 -23.39 5.12
CA LEU A 247 -28.15 -23.91 3.84
C LEU A 247 -27.66 -25.35 4.03
N ASP A 248 -28.21 -26.29 3.29
CA ASP A 248 -27.78 -27.69 3.27
C ASP A 248 -27.47 -28.11 1.82
N PRO A 249 -26.20 -27.99 1.37
CA PRO A 249 -25.82 -28.33 0.00
C PRO A 249 -25.82 -29.84 -0.27
N HIS A 250 -26.00 -30.68 0.76
CA HIS A 250 -26.06 -32.15 0.63
C HIS A 250 -27.46 -32.65 0.29
N GLN A 251 -28.45 -31.76 0.18
CA GLN A 251 -29.80 -32.12 -0.27
C GLN A 251 -29.79 -32.61 -1.73
N THR A 252 -30.52 -33.69 -2.00
CA THR A 252 -30.62 -34.26 -3.35
C THR A 252 -31.52 -33.46 -4.29
N THR A 253 -32.38 -32.61 -3.72
CA THR A 253 -33.36 -31.80 -4.43
C THR A 253 -32.96 -30.32 -4.31
N PRO A 254 -32.66 -29.61 -5.42
CA PRO A 254 -32.19 -28.22 -5.38
C PRO A 254 -33.07 -27.28 -4.55
N GLU A 255 -34.39 -27.46 -4.60
CA GLU A 255 -35.38 -26.64 -3.88
C GLU A 255 -35.31 -26.82 -2.35
N ARG A 256 -34.61 -27.86 -1.87
CA ARG A 256 -34.43 -28.14 -0.44
C ARG A 256 -33.11 -27.62 0.13
N VAL A 257 -32.20 -27.11 -0.70
CA VAL A 257 -30.90 -26.60 -0.26
C VAL A 257 -31.05 -25.39 0.66
N CYS A 258 -31.98 -24.48 0.35
CA CYS A 258 -32.23 -23.26 1.13
C CYS A 258 -33.49 -23.42 1.99
N ILE A 259 -33.32 -23.69 3.28
CA ILE A 259 -34.44 -23.95 4.20
C ILE A 259 -34.77 -22.65 4.96
N LEU A 260 -35.73 -21.88 4.44
CA LEU A 260 -36.16 -20.61 5.03
C LEU A 260 -37.39 -20.78 5.92
N MET A 261 -37.25 -20.49 7.20
CA MET A 261 -38.28 -20.64 8.23
C MET A 261 -38.60 -19.31 8.92
N LYS A 262 -39.83 -19.18 9.43
CA LYS A 262 -40.24 -18.03 10.26
C LYS A 262 -40.00 -18.36 11.72
N LEU A 263 -39.30 -17.49 12.46
CA LEU A 263 -38.97 -17.71 13.89
C LEU A 263 -40.21 -18.05 14.73
N LYS A 264 -41.31 -17.31 14.53
CA LYS A 264 -42.59 -17.51 15.25
C LYS A 264 -43.25 -18.87 14.98
N LYS A 265 -42.84 -19.58 13.93
CA LYS A 265 -43.41 -20.86 13.51
C LYS A 265 -42.50 -22.05 13.84
N LEU A 266 -41.30 -21.84 14.40
CA LEU A 266 -40.31 -22.89 14.61
C LEU A 266 -40.86 -24.06 15.45
N ASP A 267 -41.60 -23.75 16.51
CA ASP A 267 -42.24 -24.74 17.39
C ASP A 267 -43.36 -25.56 16.70
N GLY A 268 -43.83 -25.11 15.52
CA GLY A 268 -44.88 -25.78 14.76
C GLY A 268 -44.37 -26.81 13.73
N TYR A 269 -43.06 -26.91 13.50
CA TYR A 269 -42.50 -27.87 12.54
C TYR A 269 -42.28 -29.23 13.22
N THR A 270 -43.00 -30.26 12.77
CA THR A 270 -42.93 -31.61 13.35
C THR A 270 -41.53 -32.22 13.28
N GLU A 271 -40.78 -31.90 12.22
CA GLU A 271 -39.41 -32.35 11.97
C GLU A 271 -38.34 -31.59 12.78
N MET A 272 -38.73 -30.56 13.54
CA MET A 272 -37.84 -29.79 14.41
C MET A 272 -38.06 -30.13 15.87
N ASP A 273 -36.98 -30.26 16.63
CA ASP A 273 -37.02 -30.18 18.08
C ASP A 273 -36.63 -28.75 18.50
N ILE A 274 -37.58 -28.03 19.10
CA ILE A 274 -37.33 -26.66 19.54
C ILE A 274 -36.34 -26.61 20.70
N LEU A 275 -36.22 -27.70 21.47
CA LEU A 275 -35.26 -27.79 22.57
C LEU A 275 -33.83 -27.86 22.05
N ASP A 276 -33.59 -28.56 20.93
CA ASP A 276 -32.28 -28.58 20.26
C ASP A 276 -31.90 -27.16 19.80
N CYS A 277 -32.84 -26.47 19.14
CA CYS A 277 -32.66 -25.07 18.71
C CYS A 277 -32.33 -24.15 19.89
N LEU A 278 -33.06 -24.26 20.99
CA LEU A 278 -32.80 -23.47 22.19
C LEU A 278 -31.46 -23.83 22.83
N SER A 279 -31.10 -25.11 22.91
CA SER A 279 -29.82 -25.51 23.50
C SER A 279 -28.61 -24.95 22.75
N ALA A 280 -28.71 -24.87 21.41
CA ALA A 280 -27.65 -24.35 20.56
C ALA A 280 -27.54 -22.81 20.59
N LEU A 281 -28.67 -22.11 20.72
CA LEU A 281 -28.72 -20.65 20.49
C LEU A 281 -29.00 -19.83 21.76
N GLU A 282 -29.66 -20.39 22.77
CA GLU A 282 -30.06 -19.66 23.98
C GLU A 282 -28.83 -19.13 24.74
N GLY A 283 -28.87 -17.84 25.06
CA GLY A 283 -27.79 -17.12 25.73
C GLY A 283 -26.70 -16.59 24.82
N ILE A 284 -26.70 -16.90 23.52
CA ILE A 284 -25.77 -16.32 22.55
C ILE A 284 -26.35 -15.03 21.98
N PHE A 285 -25.61 -13.91 22.11
CA PHE A 285 -25.92 -12.62 21.48
C PHE A 285 -27.39 -12.16 21.67
N GLY A 286 -27.98 -12.47 22.83
CA GLY A 286 -29.35 -12.10 23.17
C GLY A 286 -30.45 -13.00 22.57
N PHE A 287 -30.11 -14.11 21.90
CA PHE A 287 -31.08 -15.10 21.48
C PHE A 287 -31.64 -15.85 22.69
N SER A 288 -32.97 -15.96 22.77
CA SER A 288 -33.66 -16.57 23.90
C SER A 288 -35.03 -17.15 23.50
N LYS A 289 -35.70 -17.80 24.44
CA LYS A 289 -37.12 -18.21 24.30
C LYS A 289 -38.03 -17.05 23.89
N ASP A 290 -37.74 -15.83 24.33
CA ASP A 290 -38.56 -14.67 23.99
C ASP A 290 -38.36 -14.22 22.53
N THR A 291 -37.20 -14.49 21.93
CA THR A 291 -36.96 -14.33 20.49
C THR A 291 -37.92 -15.21 19.69
N LEU A 292 -38.11 -16.47 20.10
CA LEU A 292 -39.04 -17.41 19.46
C LEU A 292 -40.50 -16.97 19.63
N LYS A 293 -40.89 -16.61 20.86
CA LYS A 293 -42.26 -16.15 21.16
C LYS A 293 -42.62 -14.87 20.40
N SER A 294 -41.73 -13.89 20.39
CA SER A 294 -41.92 -12.62 19.67
C SER A 294 -41.81 -12.79 18.16
N GLY A 295 -41.05 -13.81 17.71
CA GLY A 295 -40.73 -14.05 16.31
C GLY A 295 -39.79 -13.01 15.73
N LYS A 296 -38.99 -12.32 16.56
CA LYS A 296 -38.12 -11.22 16.15
C LYS A 296 -36.75 -11.32 16.84
N PHE A 297 -35.71 -11.11 16.05
CA PHE A 297 -34.32 -10.97 16.45
C PHE A 297 -33.78 -9.61 15.96
N THR A 298 -33.07 -8.89 16.83
CA THR A 298 -32.45 -7.60 16.51
C THR A 298 -31.01 -7.83 16.11
N GLY A 299 -30.59 -7.33 14.95
CA GLY A 299 -29.31 -7.67 14.33
C GLY A 299 -29.39 -8.93 13.45
N THR A 300 -28.22 -9.46 13.12
CA THR A 300 -28.03 -10.67 12.31
C THR A 300 -27.08 -11.61 13.03
N PHE A 301 -27.47 -12.87 13.15
CA PHE A 301 -26.73 -13.93 13.82
C PHE A 301 -26.45 -15.07 12.84
N PHE A 302 -25.18 -15.41 12.68
CA PHE A 302 -24.70 -16.58 11.96
C PHE A 302 -24.24 -17.64 12.96
N ARG A 303 -24.64 -18.90 12.74
CA ARG A 303 -24.08 -20.06 13.43
C ARG A 303 -23.47 -20.99 12.37
N PHE A 304 -22.20 -21.32 12.55
CA PHE A 304 -21.45 -22.25 11.72
C PHE A 304 -21.05 -23.46 12.57
N PRO A 305 -21.89 -24.51 12.65
CA PRO A 305 -21.54 -25.74 13.35
C PRO A 305 -20.26 -26.33 12.75
N LEU A 306 -19.26 -26.62 13.57
CA LEU A 306 -17.96 -27.07 13.07
C LEU A 306 -18.07 -28.45 12.43
N ARG A 307 -17.41 -28.64 11.28
CA ARG A 307 -17.31 -29.94 10.64
C ARG A 307 -16.52 -30.90 11.52
N SER A 308 -17.19 -31.90 12.10
CA SER A 308 -16.58 -32.90 12.97
C SER A 308 -16.05 -34.14 12.23
N LYS A 309 -16.47 -34.35 10.98
CA LYS A 309 -16.03 -35.45 10.12
C LYS A 309 -16.00 -35.03 8.65
N PRO A 310 -15.14 -35.61 7.80
CA PRO A 310 -15.13 -35.34 6.37
C PRO A 310 -16.50 -35.52 5.71
N THR A 311 -16.84 -34.65 4.77
CA THR A 311 -18.08 -34.74 3.98
C THR A 311 -17.79 -34.74 2.48
N LEU A 312 -18.83 -34.90 1.66
CA LEU A 312 -18.72 -34.73 0.22
C LEU A 312 -18.31 -33.32 -0.19
N LEU A 313 -18.44 -32.32 0.69
CA LEU A 313 -18.12 -30.92 0.41
C LEU A 313 -16.67 -30.61 0.71
N SER A 314 -16.16 -31.06 1.86
CA SER A 314 -14.76 -30.86 2.26
C SER A 314 -14.35 -31.93 3.26
N ASP A 315 -13.08 -32.35 3.20
CA ASP A 315 -12.42 -33.21 4.19
C ASP A 315 -11.78 -32.41 5.34
N ASN A 316 -11.82 -31.07 5.26
CA ASN A 316 -11.31 -30.16 6.30
C ASN A 316 -12.21 -30.21 7.55
N VAL A 317 -11.83 -31.05 8.52
CA VAL A 317 -12.40 -31.07 9.88
C VAL A 317 -11.92 -29.84 10.64
N TYR A 318 -12.84 -29.15 11.31
CA TYR A 318 -12.57 -27.91 12.04
C TYR A 318 -12.73 -28.12 13.54
N ASP A 319 -11.73 -27.77 14.33
CA ASP A 319 -11.69 -27.93 15.78
C ASP A 319 -11.38 -26.60 16.49
N GLU A 320 -11.29 -26.64 17.82
CA GLU A 320 -10.97 -25.47 18.63
C GLU A 320 -9.60 -24.88 18.29
N ALA A 321 -8.61 -25.72 17.95
CA ALA A 321 -7.27 -25.26 17.60
C ALA A 321 -7.28 -24.40 16.33
N LYS A 322 -7.98 -24.86 15.27
CA LYS A 322 -8.14 -24.10 14.03
C LYS A 322 -8.92 -22.81 14.21
N ILE A 323 -9.91 -22.78 15.12
CA ILE A 323 -10.59 -21.52 15.48
C ILE A 323 -9.63 -20.57 16.19
N GLY A 324 -8.76 -21.10 17.07
CA GLY A 324 -7.68 -20.34 17.68
C GLY A 324 -6.71 -19.75 16.65
N ASP A 325 -6.35 -20.52 15.61
CA ASP A 325 -5.53 -20.04 14.49
C ASP A 325 -6.22 -18.92 13.71
N LEU A 326 -7.51 -19.06 13.41
CA LEU A 326 -8.33 -18.04 12.76
C LEU A 326 -8.37 -16.74 13.57
N PHE A 327 -8.52 -16.83 14.90
CA PHE A 327 -8.50 -15.66 15.78
C PHE A 327 -7.13 -14.99 15.82
N ARG A 328 -6.05 -15.78 15.93
CA ARG A 328 -4.68 -15.25 15.93
C ARG A 328 -4.34 -14.54 14.63
N ALA A 329 -4.72 -15.10 13.49
CA ALA A 329 -4.51 -14.48 12.18
C ALA A 329 -5.21 -13.12 12.09
N PHE A 330 -6.43 -13.00 12.59
CA PHE A 330 -7.12 -11.71 12.67
C PHE A 330 -6.45 -10.75 13.66
N GLN A 331 -6.06 -11.22 14.85
CA GLN A 331 -5.41 -10.40 15.86
C GLN A 331 -4.11 -9.78 15.35
N SER A 332 -3.32 -10.51 14.54
CA SER A 332 -2.05 -10.00 13.98
C SER A 332 -2.23 -8.83 13.00
N GLU A 333 -3.38 -8.67 12.37
CA GLU A 333 -3.67 -7.57 11.43
C GLU A 333 -4.66 -6.54 12.01
N ALA A 334 -5.21 -6.79 13.21
CA ALA A 334 -6.28 -5.99 13.82
C ALA A 334 -5.99 -4.48 13.90
N SER A 335 -4.71 -4.10 13.97
CA SER A 335 -4.28 -2.69 14.00
C SER A 335 -4.68 -1.88 12.77
N VAL A 336 -5.02 -2.55 11.66
CA VAL A 336 -5.40 -1.91 10.40
C VAL A 336 -6.77 -2.35 9.86
N GLU A 337 -7.41 -3.36 10.44
CA GLU A 337 -8.68 -3.92 9.92
C GLU A 337 -9.83 -2.90 9.87
N LEU A 338 -9.87 -1.93 10.78
CA LEU A 338 -10.91 -0.89 10.80
C LEU A 338 -10.55 0.35 9.95
N LEU A 339 -9.34 0.42 9.38
CA LEU A 339 -8.75 1.66 8.86
C LEU A 339 -9.57 2.28 7.73
N PHE A 340 -9.92 1.49 6.72
CA PHE A 340 -10.67 1.98 5.55
C PHE A 340 -12.15 1.55 5.51
N LEU A 341 -12.62 0.76 6.48
CA LEU A 341 -14.04 0.46 6.64
C LEU A 341 -14.85 1.75 6.78
N LYS A 342 -16.11 1.75 6.34
CA LYS A 342 -17.03 2.90 6.31
C LYS A 342 -18.04 2.86 7.46
N CYS A 343 -18.42 1.68 7.92
CA CYS A 343 -19.49 1.50 8.91
C CYS A 343 -19.02 0.86 10.21
N LEU A 344 -18.22 -0.20 10.15
CA LEU A 344 -17.75 -0.89 11.34
C LEU A 344 -16.79 -0.04 12.18
N GLU A 345 -17.01 -0.10 13.49
CA GLU A 345 -16.29 0.69 14.49
C GLU A 345 -15.72 -0.16 15.62
N ARG A 346 -16.23 -1.39 15.78
CA ARG A 346 -15.86 -2.30 16.86
C ARG A 346 -16.05 -3.75 16.44
N ILE A 347 -15.03 -4.58 16.69
CA ILE A 347 -15.07 -6.03 16.56
C ILE A 347 -14.60 -6.64 17.88
N GLU A 348 -15.34 -7.64 18.37
CA GLU A 348 -15.05 -8.33 19.63
C GLU A 348 -14.98 -9.84 19.42
N LEU A 349 -13.94 -10.48 19.96
CA LEU A 349 -13.79 -11.93 19.97
C LEU A 349 -14.10 -12.49 21.35
N TYR A 350 -14.74 -13.65 21.37
CA TYR A 350 -15.15 -14.37 22.58
C TYR A 350 -14.85 -15.86 22.44
N THR A 351 -14.61 -16.51 23.57
CA THR A 351 -14.60 -17.97 23.68
C THR A 351 -15.50 -18.40 24.83
N LYS A 352 -16.30 -19.43 24.64
CA LYS A 352 -17.12 -20.03 25.68
C LYS A 352 -16.70 -21.49 25.85
N ASN A 353 -15.68 -21.70 26.67
CA ASN A 353 -15.25 -23.03 27.05
C ASN A 353 -16.13 -23.61 28.17
N VAL A 354 -16.37 -24.92 28.11
CA VAL A 354 -17.26 -25.68 29.02
C VAL A 354 -16.71 -25.72 30.47
N SER A 355 -15.49 -25.23 30.71
CA SER A 355 -14.72 -25.54 31.91
C SER A 355 -14.38 -24.35 32.82
N GLU A 356 -14.49 -23.10 32.37
CA GLU A 356 -13.97 -21.94 33.14
C GLU A 356 -14.86 -20.70 32.97
N LEU A 357 -15.81 -20.49 33.88
CA LEU A 357 -16.52 -19.23 34.02
C LEU A 357 -16.52 -18.80 35.50
N PRO A 358 -15.67 -17.85 35.92
CA PRO A 358 -15.97 -17.06 37.09
C PRO A 358 -17.03 -16.03 36.70
N SER A 359 -18.26 -16.27 37.16
CA SER A 359 -19.28 -15.25 37.46
C SER A 359 -19.49 -14.13 36.42
N GLY A 360 -20.37 -14.39 35.46
CA GLY A 360 -21.45 -13.45 35.14
C GLY A 360 -21.05 -12.10 34.54
N GLU A 361 -20.36 -12.13 33.41
CA GLU A 361 -20.47 -11.24 32.24
C GLU A 361 -19.45 -11.79 31.25
N ASP A 362 -19.89 -12.38 30.11
CA ASP A 362 -18.97 -12.93 29.11
C ASP A 362 -18.10 -11.75 28.59
N LEU A 363 -16.86 -11.63 29.09
CA LEU A 363 -15.91 -10.59 28.68
C LEU A 363 -15.22 -11.02 27.37
N PRO A 364 -14.95 -10.08 26.45
CA PRO A 364 -14.25 -10.41 25.21
C PRO A 364 -12.80 -10.81 25.50
N ILE A 365 -12.31 -11.83 24.82
CA ILE A 365 -10.90 -12.23 24.85
C ILE A 365 -10.02 -11.22 24.08
N PHE A 366 -10.61 -10.57 23.09
CA PHE A 366 -9.96 -9.53 22.29
C PHE A 366 -10.98 -8.51 21.82
N THR A 367 -10.60 -7.24 21.80
CA THR A 367 -11.39 -6.16 21.21
C THR A 367 -10.53 -5.28 20.33
N VAL A 368 -11.04 -4.91 19.16
CA VAL A 368 -10.52 -3.83 18.34
C VAL A 368 -11.63 -2.80 18.12
N ASN A 369 -11.37 -1.53 18.40
CA ASN A 369 -12.33 -0.46 18.18
C ASN A 369 -11.67 0.88 17.87
N ILE A 370 -12.42 1.76 17.20
CA ILE A 370 -12.01 3.15 17.02
C ILE A 370 -12.09 3.86 18.38
N SER A 371 -11.07 4.65 18.74
CA SER A 371 -11.00 5.33 20.04
C SER A 371 -12.10 6.38 20.21
N ASP A 372 -12.61 6.50 21.44
CA ASP A 372 -13.67 7.45 21.80
C ASP A 372 -13.26 8.91 21.55
N SER A 373 -11.96 9.21 21.54
CA SER A 373 -11.42 10.55 21.29
C SER A 373 -11.64 11.03 19.86
N CYS A 374 -11.69 10.13 18.88
CA CYS A 374 -11.80 10.47 17.45
C CYS A 374 -13.09 9.95 16.78
N ILE A 375 -13.80 8.98 17.38
CA ILE A 375 -14.94 8.31 16.74
C ILE A 375 -16.02 9.26 16.21
N LYS A 376 -16.30 10.38 16.90
CA LYS A 376 -17.32 11.35 16.45
C LYS A 376 -16.93 12.04 15.14
N ASP A 377 -15.66 12.40 14.98
CA ASP A 377 -15.17 13.03 13.75
C ASP A 377 -15.08 11.99 12.63
N VAL A 378 -14.56 10.80 12.93
CA VAL A 378 -14.52 9.65 12.00
C VAL A 378 -15.92 9.36 11.44
N ARG A 379 -16.94 9.20 12.30
CA ARG A 379 -18.33 8.98 11.89
C ARG A 379 -18.85 10.09 10.98
N LYS A 380 -18.60 11.35 11.34
CA LYS A 380 -19.04 12.50 10.55
C LYS A 380 -18.42 12.48 9.15
N LYS A 381 -17.13 12.18 9.06
CA LYS A 381 -16.36 12.19 7.81
C LYS A 381 -16.66 10.98 6.93
N ARG A 382 -16.80 9.79 7.52
CA ARG A 382 -17.30 8.58 6.83
C ARG A 382 -18.72 8.79 6.29
N LYS A 383 -19.60 9.43 7.05
CA LYS A 383 -20.95 9.79 6.58
C LYS A 383 -20.92 10.76 5.40
N GLN A 384 -20.07 11.80 5.43
CA GLN A 384 -19.89 12.72 4.31
C GLN A 384 -19.42 11.99 3.04
N LEU A 385 -18.45 11.08 3.19
CA LEU A 385 -17.99 10.24 2.08
C LEU A 385 -19.13 9.35 1.54
N TYR A 386 -19.87 8.67 2.41
CA TYR A 386 -21.00 7.82 2.01
C TYR A 386 -22.08 8.61 1.27
N GLU A 387 -22.48 9.78 1.80
CA GLU A 387 -23.46 10.66 1.17
C GLU A 387 -22.99 11.14 -0.21
N PHE A 388 -21.69 11.47 -0.34
CA PHE A 388 -21.08 11.81 -1.62
C PHE A 388 -21.13 10.63 -2.60
N MET A 389 -20.61 9.46 -2.23
CA MET A 389 -20.58 8.27 -3.08
C MET A 389 -21.99 7.86 -3.53
N LYS A 390 -22.97 7.95 -2.62
CA LYS A 390 -24.38 7.67 -2.92
C LYS A 390 -25.00 8.70 -3.88
N SER A 391 -24.59 9.97 -3.78
CA SER A 391 -25.06 11.01 -4.70
C SER A 391 -24.50 10.85 -6.12
N VAL A 392 -23.29 10.29 -6.23
CA VAL A 392 -22.63 9.99 -7.50
C VAL A 392 -23.19 8.71 -8.14
N GLY A 393 -23.43 7.67 -7.32
CA GLY A 393 -23.98 6.39 -7.78
C GLY A 393 -23.05 5.70 -8.79
N ASN A 394 -23.61 5.37 -9.95
CA ASN A 394 -22.86 4.79 -11.09
C ASN A 394 -22.52 5.85 -12.15
N SER A 395 -22.76 7.14 -11.86
CA SER A 395 -22.35 8.25 -12.73
C SER A 395 -20.97 8.77 -12.33
N LEU A 396 -20.42 9.69 -13.13
CA LEU A 396 -19.19 10.40 -12.80
C LEU A 396 -19.50 11.76 -12.17
N ALA A 397 -18.82 12.09 -11.07
CA ALA A 397 -18.89 13.42 -10.48
C ALA A 397 -18.20 14.48 -11.39
N GLU A 398 -18.80 15.67 -11.48
CA GLU A 398 -18.22 16.81 -12.21
C GLU A 398 -16.97 17.40 -11.55
N LYS A 399 -16.81 17.17 -10.24
CA LYS A 399 -15.70 17.69 -9.44
C LYS A 399 -15.13 16.61 -8.55
N SER A 400 -13.82 16.67 -8.30
CA SER A 400 -13.17 15.84 -7.29
C SER A 400 -13.70 16.12 -5.89
N PHE A 401 -13.68 15.10 -5.05
CA PHE A 401 -14.08 15.17 -3.65
C PHE A 401 -12.96 14.60 -2.77
N MET A 402 -12.70 15.26 -1.64
CA MET A 402 -11.69 14.86 -0.69
C MET A 402 -12.21 15.04 0.73
N THR A 403 -11.94 14.08 1.60
CA THR A 403 -12.19 14.20 3.04
C THR A 403 -11.11 13.46 3.81
N SER A 404 -10.73 14.00 4.96
CA SER A 404 -9.67 13.45 5.81
C SER A 404 -9.95 13.65 7.30
N TYR A 405 -9.33 12.80 8.12
CA TYR A 405 -9.47 12.79 9.57
C TYR A 405 -8.35 12.01 10.27
N ASN A 406 -8.12 12.31 11.55
CA ASN A 406 -7.29 11.49 12.43
C ASN A 406 -8.09 10.32 12.99
N MET A 407 -7.48 9.15 13.03
CA MET A 407 -8.09 7.94 13.53
C MET A 407 -7.13 7.21 14.48
N LYS A 408 -7.62 6.84 15.66
CA LYS A 408 -6.90 5.98 16.60
C LYS A 408 -7.61 4.64 16.68
N ILE A 409 -6.90 3.56 16.37
CA ILE A 409 -7.41 2.19 16.49
C ILE A 409 -6.87 1.62 17.80
N LYS A 410 -7.78 1.28 18.70
CA LYS A 410 -7.50 0.72 20.02
C LYS A 410 -7.70 -0.79 19.99
N MET A 411 -6.69 -1.52 20.44
CA MET A 411 -6.73 -2.98 20.59
C MET A 411 -6.54 -3.35 22.05
N LYS A 412 -7.20 -4.41 22.50
CA LYS A 412 -7.08 -4.89 23.88
C LYS A 412 -7.30 -6.39 23.94
N GLU A 413 -6.33 -7.09 24.50
CA GLU A 413 -6.47 -8.47 24.95
C GLU A 413 -7.00 -8.55 26.38
N LEU A 414 -7.60 -9.69 26.71
CA LEU A 414 -8.11 -9.94 28.06
C LEU A 414 -6.97 -9.90 29.07
N ASN A 415 -7.17 -9.12 30.13
CA ASN A 415 -6.18 -8.87 31.20
C ASN A 415 -4.92 -8.11 30.78
N GLU A 416 -4.83 -7.61 29.56
CA GLU A 416 -3.70 -6.81 29.10
C GLU A 416 -4.02 -5.31 29.04
N GLN A 417 -2.96 -4.51 28.94
CA GLN A 417 -3.11 -3.10 28.60
C GLN A 417 -3.53 -2.96 27.14
N HIS A 418 -4.22 -1.87 26.86
CA HIS A 418 -4.59 -1.58 25.48
C HIS A 418 -3.40 -0.94 24.74
N THR A 419 -3.31 -1.23 23.46
CA THR A 419 -2.43 -0.55 22.51
C THR A 419 -3.26 0.35 21.59
N GLU A 420 -2.67 1.43 21.09
CA GLU A 420 -3.33 2.33 20.14
C GLU A 420 -2.39 2.70 19.00
N ASN A 421 -2.88 2.58 17.76
CA ASN A 421 -2.18 3.09 16.58
C ASN A 421 -2.90 4.33 16.05
N GLU A 422 -2.14 5.39 15.80
CA GLU A 422 -2.66 6.66 15.30
C GLU A 422 -2.36 6.83 13.81
N TRP A 423 -3.38 7.24 13.07
CA TRP A 423 -3.38 7.32 11.61
C TRP A 423 -3.99 8.65 11.16
N TYR A 424 -3.45 9.21 10.07
CA TYR A 424 -4.13 10.20 9.26
C TYR A 424 -4.74 9.51 8.04
N VAL A 425 -6.07 9.50 7.95
CA VAL A 425 -6.79 8.84 6.85
C VAL A 425 -7.30 9.90 5.89
N MET A 426 -6.97 9.77 4.62
CA MET A 426 -7.46 10.62 3.54
C MET A 426 -8.20 9.79 2.51
N HIS A 427 -9.38 10.23 2.10
CA HIS A 427 -10.15 9.66 1.00
C HIS A 427 -10.22 10.66 -0.14
N PHE A 428 -10.00 10.19 -1.36
CA PHE A 428 -10.02 11.00 -2.56
C PHE A 428 -10.83 10.31 -3.67
N TYR A 429 -11.77 11.05 -4.24
CA TYR A 429 -12.49 10.68 -5.45
C TYR A 429 -12.12 11.69 -6.54
N LYS A 430 -11.68 11.21 -7.70
CA LYS A 430 -11.34 12.06 -8.84
C LYS A 430 -12.57 12.29 -9.74
N GLY A 431 -12.90 13.56 -9.97
CA GLY A 431 -14.01 13.97 -10.81
C GLY A 431 -13.66 15.13 -11.73
N GLY A 432 -14.40 15.27 -12.83
CA GLY A 432 -14.17 16.34 -13.82
C GLY A 432 -12.95 16.10 -14.71
N ASP A 433 -11.79 16.61 -14.29
CA ASP A 433 -10.54 16.68 -15.06
C ASP A 433 -9.80 15.33 -15.09
N MET A 434 -10.36 14.41 -15.87
CA MET A 434 -9.85 13.05 -16.05
C MET A 434 -9.26 12.86 -17.44
N SER A 435 -8.22 12.03 -17.55
CA SER A 435 -7.78 11.52 -18.84
C SER A 435 -8.93 10.84 -19.59
N LYS A 436 -8.84 10.82 -20.92
CA LYS A 436 -9.86 10.16 -21.77
C LYS A 436 -10.03 8.69 -21.37
N GLU A 437 -8.93 8.00 -21.10
CA GLU A 437 -8.93 6.60 -20.72
C GLU A 437 -9.59 6.35 -19.36
N LEU A 438 -9.18 7.07 -18.31
CA LEU A 438 -9.80 6.94 -16.99
C LEU A 438 -11.31 7.24 -17.05
N LYS A 439 -11.70 8.26 -17.81
CA LYS A 439 -13.11 8.61 -18.01
C LYS A 439 -13.89 7.49 -18.71
N THR A 440 -13.36 6.94 -19.79
CA THR A 440 -13.99 5.82 -20.51
C THR A 440 -14.13 4.58 -19.62
N LEU A 441 -13.07 4.20 -18.90
CA LEU A 441 -13.10 3.02 -18.02
C LEU A 441 -14.03 3.23 -16.82
N SER A 442 -14.10 4.43 -16.26
CA SER A 442 -15.03 4.75 -15.16
C SER A 442 -16.50 4.71 -15.56
N GLN A 443 -16.80 4.85 -16.86
CA GLN A 443 -18.16 4.78 -17.42
C GLN A 443 -18.50 3.39 -17.98
N ASP A 444 -17.55 2.45 -17.95
CA ASP A 444 -17.78 1.08 -18.40
C ASP A 444 -18.63 0.33 -17.36
N GLU A 445 -19.91 0.13 -17.67
CA GLU A 445 -20.86 -0.57 -16.81
C GLU A 445 -20.40 -1.99 -16.46
N THR A 446 -19.60 -2.64 -17.31
CA THR A 446 -19.09 -3.99 -17.07
C THR A 446 -17.93 -4.04 -16.07
N LEU A 447 -17.27 -2.90 -15.80
CA LEU A 447 -16.28 -2.76 -14.73
C LEU A 447 -16.94 -2.33 -13.43
N SER A 448 -17.89 -1.40 -13.53
CA SER A 448 -18.53 -0.75 -12.38
C SER A 448 -17.55 -0.10 -11.39
N TYR A 449 -16.29 0.16 -11.76
CA TYR A 449 -15.29 0.70 -10.85
C TYR A 449 -15.48 2.20 -10.59
N SER A 450 -14.93 2.67 -9.47
CA SER A 450 -15.02 4.08 -9.05
C SER A 450 -13.62 4.69 -8.93
N PRO A 451 -13.34 5.89 -9.48
CA PRO A 451 -12.03 6.53 -9.48
C PRO A 451 -11.71 7.10 -8.08
N TYR A 452 -11.58 6.20 -7.13
CA TYR A 452 -11.52 6.45 -5.70
C TYR A 452 -10.35 5.70 -5.08
N VAL A 453 -9.59 6.43 -4.28
CA VAL A 453 -8.47 5.90 -3.48
C VAL A 453 -8.54 6.45 -2.06
N SER A 454 -7.87 5.77 -1.14
CA SER A 454 -7.63 6.29 0.20
C SER A 454 -6.20 6.03 0.63
N LEU A 455 -5.67 6.92 1.45
CA LEU A 455 -4.32 6.84 1.99
C LEU A 455 -4.40 6.81 3.52
N GLY A 456 -3.69 5.87 4.14
CA GLY A 456 -3.52 5.77 5.58
C GLY A 456 -2.08 6.05 5.95
N LEU A 457 -1.80 7.27 6.40
CA LEU A 457 -0.48 7.69 6.86
C LEU A 457 -0.35 7.32 8.35
N PRO A 458 0.61 6.46 8.73
CA PRO A 458 0.92 6.24 10.14
C PRO A 458 1.44 7.54 10.76
N LEU A 459 0.90 7.93 11.92
CA LEU A 459 1.40 9.07 12.71
C LEU A 459 2.37 8.63 13.82
N PHE A 460 2.81 7.37 13.77
CA PHE A 460 3.92 6.83 14.54
C PHE A 460 5.17 6.77 13.66
N HIS A 461 6.34 6.91 14.27
CA HIS A 461 7.60 6.82 13.53
C HIS A 461 8.07 5.37 13.47
N ASP A 462 8.03 4.79 12.27
CA ASP A 462 8.58 3.47 11.97
C ASP A 462 9.35 3.55 10.65
N PRO A 463 10.70 3.57 10.70
CA PRO A 463 11.55 3.59 9.50
C PRO A 463 11.37 2.35 8.62
N GLU A 464 10.96 1.22 9.17
CA GLU A 464 10.78 -0.04 8.43
C GLU A 464 9.39 -0.19 7.82
N PHE A 465 8.49 0.77 8.06
CA PHE A 465 7.12 0.73 7.57
C PHE A 465 7.07 0.52 6.06
N LYS A 466 6.31 -0.49 5.64
CA LYS A 466 5.99 -0.78 4.23
C LYS A 466 4.49 -0.69 4.03
N GLY A 467 4.09 0.16 3.09
CA GLY A 467 2.71 0.33 2.67
C GLY A 467 2.10 -0.98 2.22
N HIS A 468 0.82 -1.16 2.52
CA HIS A 468 0.05 -2.36 2.21
C HIS A 468 -1.16 -1.93 1.40
N VAL A 469 -1.57 -2.79 0.47
CA VAL A 469 -2.72 -2.59 -0.41
C VAL A 469 -4.01 -3.07 0.25
N PHE A 470 -5.06 -2.26 0.10
CA PHE A 470 -6.39 -2.53 0.61
C PHE A 470 -7.42 -2.44 -0.52
N CYS A 471 -8.40 -3.33 -0.45
CA CYS A 471 -9.69 -3.19 -1.12
C CYS A 471 -10.75 -3.16 -0.03
N LEU A 472 -10.78 -2.03 0.70
CA LEU A 472 -11.40 -1.79 2.00
C LEU A 472 -10.78 -2.54 3.18
N MET A 473 -10.51 -3.83 3.00
CA MET A 473 -9.76 -4.68 3.92
C MET A 473 -8.35 -4.92 3.37
N PRO A 474 -7.35 -5.18 4.23
CA PRO A 474 -6.00 -5.50 3.79
C PRO A 474 -6.03 -6.77 2.94
N LEU A 475 -5.30 -6.76 1.82
CA LEU A 475 -5.02 -8.00 1.09
C LEU A 475 -4.21 -8.95 1.99
N PRO A 476 -4.12 -10.25 1.68
CA PRO A 476 -3.24 -11.13 2.44
C PRO A 476 -1.79 -10.60 2.44
N LEU A 477 -1.14 -10.55 3.61
CA LEU A 477 0.24 -10.11 3.73
C LEU A 477 1.18 -11.08 3.01
N GLN A 478 1.65 -10.66 1.84
CA GLN A 478 2.63 -11.33 1.00
C GLN A 478 3.56 -10.24 0.45
N ASN A 479 4.79 -10.56 0.03
CA ASN A 479 5.72 -9.55 -0.51
C ASN A 479 5.08 -8.75 -1.67
N GLU A 480 4.22 -9.40 -2.45
CA GLU A 480 3.48 -8.85 -3.59
C GLU A 480 2.33 -7.89 -3.21
N SER A 481 1.85 -7.91 -1.96
CA SER A 481 0.82 -6.97 -1.49
C SER A 481 1.40 -5.73 -0.83
N LEU A 482 2.72 -5.68 -0.62
CA LEU A 482 3.42 -4.51 -0.12
C LEU A 482 3.77 -3.57 -1.28
N THR A 483 3.47 -2.29 -1.13
CA THR A 483 3.76 -1.27 -2.16
C THR A 483 5.16 -0.65 -2.00
N GLY A 484 5.74 -0.77 -0.80
CA GLY A 484 6.94 -0.04 -0.41
C GLY A 484 6.72 1.45 -0.10
N PHE A 485 5.48 1.96 -0.22
CA PHE A 485 5.16 3.33 0.15
C PHE A 485 5.22 3.55 1.68
N PRO A 486 5.48 4.78 2.16
CA PRO A 486 5.37 5.12 3.57
C PRO A 486 3.91 5.29 4.05
N VAL A 487 2.93 4.79 3.30
CA VAL A 487 1.48 4.86 3.60
C VAL A 487 0.77 3.60 3.15
N HIS A 488 -0.32 3.23 3.82
CA HIS A 488 -1.25 2.23 3.29
C HIS A 488 -2.12 2.82 2.17
N VAL A 489 -2.44 2.02 1.15
CA VAL A 489 -3.21 2.44 -0.02
C VAL A 489 -4.46 1.59 -0.16
N ASN A 490 -5.60 2.23 -0.22
CA ASN A 490 -6.89 1.62 -0.53
C ASN A 490 -7.42 2.10 -1.87
N GLY A 491 -8.08 1.23 -2.63
CA GLY A 491 -8.74 1.61 -3.88
C GLY A 491 -9.60 0.52 -4.46
N TYR A 492 -10.37 0.87 -5.50
CA TYR A 492 -11.10 -0.10 -6.33
C TYR A 492 -10.15 -0.79 -7.31
N PHE A 493 -9.14 -1.50 -6.80
CA PHE A 493 -8.23 -2.26 -7.64
C PHE A 493 -8.92 -3.51 -8.20
N ALA A 494 -8.66 -3.80 -9.46
CA ALA A 494 -8.98 -5.10 -10.02
C ALA A 494 -8.01 -6.14 -9.47
N LEU A 495 -8.56 -7.20 -8.87
CA LEU A 495 -7.80 -8.27 -8.25
C LEU A 495 -7.83 -9.55 -9.08
N THR A 496 -6.91 -10.46 -8.80
CA THR A 496 -6.94 -11.86 -9.24
C THR A 496 -8.21 -12.57 -8.76
N GLN A 497 -8.57 -13.73 -9.34
CA GLN A 497 -9.83 -14.43 -9.03
C GLN A 497 -9.97 -14.81 -7.55
N ASN A 498 -8.87 -15.18 -6.90
CA ASN A 498 -8.79 -15.48 -5.48
C ASN A 498 -8.68 -14.24 -4.58
N ARG A 499 -8.76 -13.02 -5.17
CA ARG A 499 -8.72 -11.71 -4.49
C ARG A 499 -7.46 -11.47 -3.65
N ARG A 500 -6.34 -12.10 -4.01
CA ARG A 500 -5.07 -11.99 -3.25
C ARG A 500 -4.17 -10.88 -3.74
N HIS A 501 -4.18 -10.62 -5.04
CA HIS A 501 -3.20 -9.75 -5.69
C HIS A 501 -3.88 -8.74 -6.60
N VAL A 502 -3.29 -7.56 -6.71
CA VAL A 502 -3.66 -6.57 -7.72
C VAL A 502 -3.23 -7.11 -9.08
N LYS A 503 -4.10 -6.97 -10.08
CA LYS A 503 -3.76 -7.36 -11.46
C LYS A 503 -2.80 -6.35 -12.07
N TRP A 504 -1.61 -6.83 -12.40
CA TRP A 504 -0.60 -6.13 -13.18
C TRP A 504 -0.38 -6.82 -14.54
N PRO A 505 0.20 -6.12 -15.54
CA PRO A 505 0.55 -6.75 -16.80
C PRO A 505 1.53 -7.91 -16.59
N THR A 506 1.39 -8.97 -17.37
CA THR A 506 2.44 -10.00 -17.46
C THR A 506 3.63 -9.50 -18.28
N ALA A 507 4.76 -10.21 -18.22
CA ALA A 507 5.94 -9.93 -19.04
C ALA A 507 5.56 -9.88 -20.55
N ASP A 508 4.89 -10.92 -21.04
CA ASP A 508 4.41 -10.99 -22.44
C ASP A 508 3.49 -9.83 -22.82
N GLN A 509 2.61 -9.41 -21.91
CA GLN A 509 1.70 -8.27 -22.16
C GLN A 509 2.45 -6.94 -22.22
N THR A 510 3.58 -6.85 -21.51
CA THR A 510 4.43 -5.66 -21.50
C THR A 510 5.28 -5.59 -22.76
N LYS A 511 5.89 -6.72 -23.17
CA LYS A 511 6.71 -6.85 -24.38
C LYS A 511 5.88 -6.64 -25.66
N ASN A 512 4.80 -7.41 -25.83
CA ASN A 512 4.11 -7.48 -27.13
C ASN A 512 3.13 -6.34 -27.40
N LYS A 513 3.07 -5.31 -26.52
CA LYS A 513 2.03 -4.24 -26.51
C LYS A 513 0.61 -4.80 -26.74
N ALA A 514 0.38 -6.04 -26.30
CA ALA A 514 -0.85 -6.78 -26.57
C ALA A 514 -2.06 -6.00 -26.04
N HIS A 515 -3.25 -6.32 -26.54
CA HIS A 515 -4.50 -5.73 -26.05
C HIS A 515 -4.64 -5.96 -24.54
N MET A 516 -4.19 -4.99 -23.75
CA MET A 516 -4.27 -5.05 -22.30
C MET A 516 -5.73 -5.12 -21.88
N ASP A 517 -6.04 -6.09 -21.02
CA ASP A 517 -7.36 -6.20 -20.42
C ASP A 517 -7.71 -4.87 -19.71
N LYS A 518 -8.97 -4.47 -19.85
CA LYS A 518 -9.49 -3.20 -19.30
C LYS A 518 -9.31 -3.09 -17.78
N THR A 519 -9.26 -4.22 -17.06
CA THR A 519 -9.04 -4.22 -15.61
C THR A 519 -7.61 -3.87 -15.23
N ILE A 520 -6.63 -4.26 -16.06
CA ILE A 520 -5.22 -3.89 -15.87
C ILE A 520 -5.00 -2.41 -16.23
N ARG A 521 -5.60 -1.95 -17.34
CA ARG A 521 -5.58 -0.52 -17.71
C ARG A 521 -6.20 0.35 -16.63
N TRP A 522 -7.31 -0.11 -16.04
CA TRP A 522 -7.92 0.55 -14.89
C TRP A 522 -6.95 0.72 -13.71
N ASN A 523 -6.26 -0.35 -13.28
CA ASN A 523 -5.29 -0.28 -12.19
C ASN A 523 -4.17 0.73 -12.49
N LYS A 524 -3.62 0.71 -13.72
CA LYS A 524 -2.60 1.68 -14.15
C LYS A 524 -3.13 3.12 -14.06
N CYS A 525 -4.30 3.41 -14.62
CA CYS A 525 -4.91 4.75 -14.54
C CYS A 525 -5.18 5.18 -13.09
N LEU A 526 -5.65 4.25 -12.25
CA LEU A 526 -5.94 4.53 -10.84
C LEU A 526 -4.66 4.95 -10.10
N VAL A 527 -3.52 4.31 -10.37
CA VAL A 527 -2.23 4.67 -9.75
C VAL A 527 -1.63 5.95 -10.33
N ILE A 528 -1.48 6.03 -11.66
CA ILE A 528 -0.79 7.13 -12.34
C ILE A 528 -1.54 8.46 -12.19
N GLU A 529 -2.88 8.41 -12.18
CA GLU A 529 -3.70 9.62 -12.22
C GLU A 529 -4.35 9.92 -10.87
N VAL A 530 -5.09 8.97 -10.30
CA VAL A 530 -5.91 9.20 -9.09
C VAL A 530 -5.05 9.16 -7.83
N LEU A 531 -4.21 8.13 -7.69
CA LEU A 531 -3.34 7.96 -6.52
C LEU A 531 -2.26 9.04 -6.47
N ALA A 532 -1.61 9.36 -7.60
CA ALA A 532 -0.61 10.43 -7.64
C ALA A 532 -1.18 11.79 -7.20
N GLU A 533 -2.40 12.13 -7.63
CA GLU A 533 -3.09 13.35 -7.18
C GLU A 533 -3.47 13.30 -5.70
N ALA A 534 -4.00 12.16 -5.22
CA ALA A 534 -4.28 11.96 -3.81
C ALA A 534 -3.02 12.11 -2.95
N TYR A 535 -1.90 11.57 -3.40
CA TYR A 535 -0.63 11.62 -2.68
C TYR A 535 -0.09 13.05 -2.56
N GLN A 536 -0.18 13.83 -3.64
CA GLN A 536 0.11 15.27 -3.61
C GLN A 536 -0.77 16.01 -2.59
N MET A 537 -2.07 15.69 -2.54
CA MET A 537 -2.99 16.28 -1.56
C MET A 537 -2.64 15.89 -0.12
N LEU A 538 -2.24 14.64 0.11
CA LEU A 538 -1.80 14.17 1.42
C LEU A 538 -0.58 14.96 1.91
N ILE A 539 0.44 15.13 1.07
CA ILE A 539 1.64 15.93 1.40
C ILE A 539 1.25 17.39 1.71
N ASN A 540 0.32 17.97 0.94
CA ASN A 540 -0.20 19.30 1.24
C ASN A 540 -0.93 19.37 2.60
N GLU A 541 -1.62 18.31 3.01
CA GLU A 541 -2.24 18.23 4.34
C GLU A 541 -1.19 18.12 5.46
N THR A 542 -0.11 17.35 5.27
CA THR A 542 0.98 17.28 6.28
C THR A 542 1.68 18.63 6.44
N ILE A 543 1.86 19.38 5.33
CA ILE A 543 2.35 20.76 5.34
C ILE A 543 1.42 21.70 6.13
N LYS A 544 0.09 21.59 5.95
CA LYS A 544 -0.86 22.41 6.75
C LYS A 544 -0.80 22.06 8.24
N MET A 545 -0.61 20.78 8.54
CA MET A 545 -0.48 20.30 9.92
C MET A 545 0.78 20.82 10.60
N SER A 546 1.90 20.96 9.87
CA SER A 546 3.16 21.51 10.41
C SER A 546 3.02 23.00 10.76
N ASN A 547 2.34 23.78 9.92
CA ASN A 547 2.15 25.22 10.12
C ASN A 547 1.24 25.59 11.31
N SER A 548 0.41 24.67 11.79
CA SER A 548 -0.62 24.96 12.79
C SER A 548 -0.18 24.73 14.26
N ASN A 549 1.06 24.28 14.51
CA ASN A 549 1.48 23.78 15.83
C ASN A 549 2.86 24.29 16.28
N ASN A 550 3.09 24.29 17.60
CA ASN A 550 4.34 24.77 18.20
C ASN A 550 5.55 23.83 18.05
N ASN A 551 5.35 22.55 17.72
CA ASN A 551 6.44 21.60 17.48
C ASN A 551 6.57 21.34 15.97
N VAL A 552 7.26 22.26 15.30
CA VAL A 552 7.39 22.28 13.83
C VAL A 552 8.27 21.11 13.36
N ARG A 553 9.32 20.76 14.09
CA ARG A 553 10.35 19.78 13.68
C ARG A 553 9.79 18.38 13.44
N ASP A 554 9.01 17.83 14.39
CA ASP A 554 8.44 16.49 14.25
C ASP A 554 7.48 16.40 13.05
N LYS A 555 6.75 17.49 12.75
CA LYS A 555 5.79 17.53 11.64
C LYS A 555 6.44 17.80 10.28
N LEU A 556 7.57 18.50 10.25
CA LEU A 556 8.43 18.58 9.07
C LEU A 556 8.92 17.17 8.70
N GLN A 557 9.36 16.41 9.70
CA GLN A 557 9.83 15.03 9.50
C GLN A 557 8.73 14.14 8.90
N ILE A 558 7.50 14.19 9.43
CA ILE A 558 6.36 13.45 8.87
C ILE A 558 6.10 13.80 7.40
N THR A 559 6.24 15.08 7.02
CA THR A 559 6.02 15.53 5.64
C THR A 559 7.03 14.90 4.68
N TYR A 560 8.32 14.92 5.02
CA TYR A 560 9.35 14.34 4.16
C TYR A 560 9.36 12.80 4.18
N ILE A 561 9.07 12.17 5.32
CA ILE A 561 8.88 10.71 5.40
C ILE A 561 7.72 10.26 4.53
N CYS A 562 6.67 11.07 4.40
CA CYS A 562 5.54 10.74 3.55
C CYS A 562 5.92 10.67 2.06
N ILE A 563 6.97 11.34 1.60
CA ILE A 563 7.40 11.33 0.19
C ILE A 563 8.00 9.94 -0.15
N PRO A 564 7.50 9.22 -1.17
CA PRO A 564 8.01 7.90 -1.52
C PRO A 564 9.49 7.91 -1.93
N ASP A 565 10.26 6.94 -1.44
CA ASP A 565 11.64 6.67 -1.83
C ASP A 565 11.67 5.63 -2.96
N HIS A 566 12.16 6.01 -4.14
CA HIS A 566 12.28 5.12 -5.30
C HIS A 566 13.01 3.80 -5.00
N ARG A 567 13.98 3.79 -4.07
CA ARG A 567 14.75 2.59 -3.69
C ARG A 567 13.94 1.56 -2.90
N ARG A 568 12.79 1.96 -2.34
CA ARG A 568 11.95 1.12 -1.46
C ARG A 568 10.68 0.62 -2.13
N ILE A 569 10.28 1.23 -3.25
CA ILE A 569 9.01 0.95 -3.92
C ILE A 569 9.16 -0.28 -4.78
N THR A 570 8.17 -1.16 -4.72
CA THR A 570 8.12 -2.37 -5.56
C THR A 570 7.84 -2.02 -7.02
N ASN A 571 8.38 -2.79 -7.97
CA ASN A 571 8.34 -2.54 -9.41
C ASN A 571 6.95 -2.14 -9.95
N ASP A 572 5.90 -2.90 -9.62
CA ASP A 572 4.54 -2.62 -10.10
C ASP A 572 4.00 -1.25 -9.67
N TRP A 573 4.44 -0.76 -8.52
CA TRP A 573 4.00 0.49 -7.92
C TRP A 573 4.89 1.67 -8.29
N ALA A 574 6.10 1.43 -8.83
CA ALA A 574 7.03 2.46 -9.27
C ALA A 574 6.45 3.37 -10.37
N ILE A 575 5.43 2.90 -11.09
CA ILE A 575 4.69 3.70 -12.10
C ILE A 575 4.10 5.00 -11.55
N ILE A 576 3.93 5.13 -10.22
CA ILE A 576 3.47 6.38 -9.58
C ILE A 576 4.56 7.47 -9.51
N LEU A 577 5.84 7.09 -9.54
CA LEU A 577 6.94 7.99 -9.18
C LEU A 577 6.99 9.21 -10.10
N ASN A 578 6.96 8.98 -11.41
CA ASN A 578 7.01 10.04 -12.42
C ASN A 578 5.84 11.03 -12.25
N PRO A 579 4.57 10.60 -12.31
CA PRO A 579 3.46 11.53 -12.18
C PRO A 579 3.41 12.22 -10.81
N LEU A 580 3.80 11.54 -9.72
CA LEU A 580 3.82 12.15 -8.39
C LEU A 580 4.92 13.22 -8.28
N TYR A 581 6.16 12.89 -8.65
CA TYR A 581 7.28 13.83 -8.53
C TYR A 581 7.07 15.07 -9.41
N SER A 582 6.59 14.89 -10.65
CA SER A 582 6.23 16.02 -11.52
C SER A 582 5.17 16.93 -10.90
N ARG A 583 4.21 16.38 -10.14
CA ARG A 583 3.19 17.17 -9.42
C ARG A 583 3.78 17.90 -8.21
N LEU A 584 4.65 17.24 -7.45
CA LEU A 584 5.25 17.83 -6.26
C LEU A 584 6.16 19.01 -6.60
N LEU A 585 6.98 18.89 -7.65
CA LEU A 585 7.86 19.96 -8.13
C LEU A 585 7.10 21.25 -8.52
N GLN A 586 5.79 21.16 -8.80
CA GLN A 586 4.94 22.32 -9.10
C GLN A 586 4.39 23.02 -7.84
N THR A 587 4.60 22.44 -6.66
CA THR A 587 4.07 22.92 -5.38
C THR A 587 5.17 23.41 -4.43
N ALA A 588 4.78 24.19 -3.43
CA ALA A 588 5.67 24.58 -2.35
C ALA A 588 5.72 23.48 -1.28
N PHE A 589 6.67 22.54 -1.42
CA PHE A 589 6.82 21.38 -0.53
C PHE A 589 8.18 21.30 0.16
N LEU A 590 9.06 22.29 -0.02
CA LEU A 590 10.37 22.37 0.63
C LEU A 590 10.33 23.42 1.73
N TYR A 591 10.82 23.09 2.91
CA TYR A 591 10.84 24.00 4.05
C TYR A 591 12.19 24.72 4.16
N THR A 592 12.14 26.03 4.31
CA THR A 592 13.29 26.87 4.66
C THR A 592 13.01 27.61 5.96
N GLU A 593 14.03 27.72 6.83
CA GLU A 593 13.93 28.51 8.07
C GLU A 593 14.03 30.03 7.83
N ASN A 594 14.44 30.43 6.62
CA ASN A 594 14.62 31.82 6.24
C ASN A 594 13.34 32.65 6.49
N ASN A 595 13.50 33.90 6.96
CA ASN A 595 12.41 34.82 7.33
C ASN A 595 11.37 34.26 8.33
N GLY A 596 11.77 33.35 9.22
CA GLY A 596 10.88 32.81 10.26
C GLY A 596 10.10 31.57 9.82
N GLY A 597 10.55 30.90 8.77
CA GLY A 597 10.01 29.61 8.33
C GLY A 597 8.93 29.72 7.28
N ASN A 598 9.16 29.13 6.11
CA ASN A 598 8.14 29.02 5.06
C ASN A 598 8.35 27.81 4.16
N TRP A 599 7.25 27.35 3.53
CA TRP A 599 7.30 26.36 2.47
C TRP A 599 7.47 27.05 1.11
N ILE A 600 8.39 26.55 0.29
CA ILE A 600 8.80 27.10 -1.00
C ILE A 600 8.85 26.01 -2.07
N LYS A 601 8.90 26.44 -3.33
CA LYS A 601 9.08 25.55 -4.48
C LYS A 601 10.56 25.23 -4.71
N SER A 602 10.83 24.21 -5.53
CA SER A 602 12.20 23.82 -5.91
C SER A 602 12.97 24.94 -6.62
N GLU A 603 12.31 25.74 -7.46
CA GLU A 603 12.91 26.87 -8.19
C GLU A 603 13.50 27.96 -7.29
N ASP A 604 12.96 28.10 -6.07
CA ASP A 604 13.36 29.11 -5.09
C ASP A 604 14.34 28.56 -4.04
N ALA A 605 14.66 27.27 -4.09
CA ALA A 605 15.38 26.57 -3.05
C ALA A 605 16.88 26.43 -3.37
N VAL A 606 17.70 26.52 -2.32
CA VAL A 606 19.12 26.18 -2.38
C VAL A 606 19.34 24.97 -1.48
N PHE A 607 19.76 23.86 -2.07
CA PHE A 607 19.90 22.60 -1.35
C PHE A 607 21.21 22.57 -0.59
N ASN A 608 21.10 22.24 0.70
CA ASN A 608 22.27 21.98 1.50
C ASN A 608 22.92 20.66 1.08
N ILE A 609 24.22 20.69 0.81
CA ILE A 609 25.04 19.50 0.57
C ILE A 609 26.36 19.77 1.28
N PHE A 610 26.34 19.72 2.61
CA PHE A 610 27.60 19.57 3.33
C PHE A 610 28.12 18.15 3.07
N ASN A 611 29.43 18.03 2.87
CA ASN A 611 30.07 16.72 2.83
C ASN A 611 30.09 16.14 4.24
N GLU A 612 30.10 14.82 4.40
CA GLU A 612 30.12 14.16 5.71
C GLU A 612 31.31 14.60 6.58
N ASP A 613 32.43 14.98 5.96
CA ASP A 613 33.63 15.47 6.64
C ASP A 613 33.57 16.96 7.03
N THR A 614 32.48 17.66 6.72
CA THR A 614 32.38 19.10 7.04
C THR A 614 32.24 19.28 8.56
N PRO A 615 33.13 20.04 9.23
CA PRO A 615 33.02 20.24 10.67
C PRO A 615 31.71 20.94 11.07
N GLU A 616 31.08 20.51 12.18
CA GLU A 616 29.77 21.02 12.64
C GLU A 616 29.76 22.54 12.87
N ASP A 617 30.87 23.11 13.35
CA ASP A 617 31.06 24.55 13.54
C ASP A 617 31.16 25.32 12.20
N VAL A 618 31.72 24.68 11.18
CA VAL A 618 31.71 25.20 9.80
C VAL A 618 30.30 25.18 9.24
N GLU A 619 29.55 24.09 9.41
CA GLU A 619 28.15 24.02 8.97
C GLU A 619 27.29 25.11 9.63
N GLU A 620 27.37 25.25 10.96
CA GLU A 620 26.62 26.26 11.72
C GLU A 620 26.95 27.67 11.21
N THR A 621 28.24 27.95 10.97
CA THR A 621 28.68 29.24 10.43
C THR A 621 28.15 29.49 9.02
N ILE A 622 28.17 28.49 8.14
CA ILE A 622 27.67 28.64 6.77
C ILE A 622 26.15 28.84 6.78
N VAL A 623 25.39 28.08 7.57
CA VAL A 623 23.94 28.29 7.72
C VAL A 623 23.65 29.72 8.17
N LYS A 624 24.38 30.22 9.18
CA LYS A 624 24.26 31.59 9.67
C LYS A 624 24.64 32.65 8.63
N LEU A 625 25.65 32.38 7.82
CA LEU A 625 26.03 33.25 6.71
C LEU A 625 24.89 33.32 5.70
N VAL A 626 24.37 32.19 5.27
CA VAL A 626 23.33 32.06 4.24
C VAL A 626 22.03 32.76 4.69
N ASP A 627 21.64 32.64 5.97
CA ASP A 627 20.54 33.38 6.59
C ASP A 627 20.74 34.91 6.53
N ARG A 628 21.94 35.41 6.84
CA ARG A 628 22.27 36.85 6.76
C ARG A 628 22.14 37.42 5.33
N TYR A 629 22.29 36.57 4.32
CA TYR A 629 22.10 36.92 2.91
C TYR A 629 20.69 36.63 2.39
N ASN A 630 19.78 36.20 3.26
CA ASN A 630 18.37 35.93 2.94
C ASN A 630 18.21 34.87 1.84
N VAL A 631 19.06 33.85 1.89
CA VAL A 631 19.02 32.72 0.95
C VAL A 631 18.12 31.62 1.53
N ASN A 632 17.28 31.05 0.68
CA ASN A 632 16.36 29.98 1.04
C ASN A 632 17.06 28.63 1.10
N LEU A 633 17.89 28.42 2.13
CA LEU A 633 18.52 27.13 2.37
C LEU A 633 17.44 26.10 2.75
N VAL A 634 17.48 24.94 2.13
CA VAL A 634 16.61 23.79 2.45
C VAL A 634 17.48 22.61 2.90
N ASN A 635 17.06 21.99 4.00
CA ASN A 635 17.66 20.76 4.51
C ASN A 635 16.60 19.66 4.43
N VAL A 636 16.82 18.67 3.58
CA VAL A 636 15.87 17.58 3.32
C VAL A 636 16.58 16.23 3.39
N PRO A 637 15.87 15.14 3.74
CA PRO A 637 16.45 13.80 3.73
C PRO A 637 16.94 13.36 2.34
N GLU A 638 17.89 12.43 2.31
CA GLU A 638 18.56 12.02 1.07
C GLU A 638 17.61 11.49 -0.01
N HIS A 639 16.54 10.77 0.35
CA HIS A 639 15.58 10.29 -0.64
C HIS A 639 14.84 11.42 -1.36
N VAL A 640 14.61 12.55 -0.68
CA VAL A 640 14.02 13.76 -1.27
C VAL A 640 15.04 14.46 -2.15
N THR A 641 16.29 14.56 -1.70
CA THR A 641 17.40 15.11 -2.50
C THR A 641 17.60 14.31 -3.78
N SER A 642 17.65 12.98 -3.68
CA SER A 642 17.79 12.07 -4.81
C SER A 642 16.64 12.20 -5.80
N MET A 643 15.38 12.22 -5.33
CA MET A 643 14.20 12.46 -6.17
C MET A 643 14.33 13.74 -7.01
N ILE A 644 14.84 14.81 -6.40
CA ILE A 644 15.00 16.11 -7.07
C ILE A 644 16.18 16.09 -8.05
N ARG A 645 17.32 15.49 -7.68
CA ARG A 645 18.50 15.36 -8.55
C ARG A 645 18.20 14.61 -9.85
N HIS A 646 17.38 13.56 -9.79
CA HIS A 646 16.97 12.76 -10.96
C HIS A 646 15.96 13.45 -11.89
N ARG A 647 15.34 14.55 -11.46
CA ARG A 647 14.22 15.19 -12.18
C ARG A 647 14.48 16.64 -12.55
N ASP A 648 15.33 17.33 -11.78
CA ASP A 648 15.60 18.75 -11.95
C ASP A 648 17.08 19.07 -11.70
N HIS A 649 17.88 18.99 -12.77
CA HIS A 649 19.30 19.37 -12.75
C HIS A 649 19.52 20.89 -12.63
N SER A 650 18.45 21.71 -12.70
CA SER A 650 18.55 23.17 -12.60
C SER A 650 18.60 23.68 -11.16
N VAL A 651 18.40 22.78 -10.19
CA VAL A 651 18.31 23.08 -8.78
C VAL A 651 19.64 23.63 -8.24
N GLN A 652 19.55 24.72 -7.48
CA GLN A 652 20.72 25.37 -6.92
C GLN A 652 21.25 24.57 -5.72
N LYS A 653 22.56 24.35 -5.72
CA LYS A 653 23.28 23.66 -4.63
C LYS A 653 24.12 24.65 -3.86
N LEU A 654 24.14 24.50 -2.53
CA LEU A 654 25.06 25.23 -1.68
C LEU A 654 26.48 24.73 -1.95
N THR A 655 27.27 25.51 -2.67
CA THR A 655 28.66 25.18 -3.02
C THR A 655 29.59 26.31 -2.61
N PRO A 656 30.90 26.05 -2.45
CA PRO A 656 31.91 27.11 -2.28
C PRO A 656 31.79 28.23 -3.33
N LYS A 657 31.59 27.86 -4.60
CA LYS A 657 31.37 28.82 -5.70
C LYS A 657 30.10 29.64 -5.52
N PHE A 658 29.02 29.02 -5.05
CA PHE A 658 27.77 29.71 -4.74
C PHE A 658 28.00 30.77 -3.65
N ILE A 659 28.58 30.40 -2.50
CA ILE A 659 28.91 31.32 -1.40
C ILE A 659 29.76 32.51 -1.88
N LEU A 660 30.80 32.25 -2.67
CA LEU A 660 31.68 33.30 -3.20
C LEU A 660 30.94 34.39 -3.99
N ASN A 661 29.89 34.04 -4.74
CA ASN A 661 29.12 35.02 -5.50
C ASN A 661 28.43 36.05 -4.59
N PHE A 662 27.97 35.63 -3.41
CA PHE A 662 27.34 36.54 -2.43
C PHE A 662 28.38 37.35 -1.66
N LEU A 663 29.49 36.74 -1.27
CA LEU A 663 30.56 37.43 -0.55
C LEU A 663 31.20 38.55 -1.37
N LYS A 664 31.28 38.39 -2.70
CA LYS A 664 31.80 39.41 -3.61
C LYS A 664 30.84 40.56 -3.85
N THR A 665 29.53 40.34 -3.68
CA THR A 665 28.50 41.34 -3.99
C THR A 665 28.09 42.15 -2.77
N ASP A 666 28.19 41.61 -1.56
CA ASP A 666 27.81 42.29 -0.32
C ASP A 666 28.81 42.01 0.82
N ALA A 667 29.19 43.06 1.54
CA ALA A 667 30.17 43.07 2.62
C ALA A 667 29.62 42.64 4.00
N LYS A 668 28.39 42.13 4.09
CA LYS A 668 27.76 41.62 5.32
C LYS A 668 28.62 40.63 6.12
N TYR A 669 29.39 39.75 5.46
CA TYR A 669 30.30 38.81 6.13
C TYR A 669 31.42 39.50 6.90
N LYS A 670 31.80 40.73 6.55
CA LYS A 670 32.88 41.46 7.24
C LYS A 670 32.58 41.75 8.71
N LYS A 671 31.29 41.75 9.08
CA LYS A 671 30.78 41.94 10.44
C LYS A 671 30.75 40.65 11.27
N MET A 672 31.15 39.52 10.69
CA MET A 672 31.26 38.24 11.40
C MET A 672 32.53 38.21 12.26
N THR A 673 32.54 37.34 13.26
CA THR A 673 33.64 37.13 14.19
C THR A 673 34.85 36.54 13.48
N ILE A 674 36.00 36.52 14.19
CA ILE A 674 37.24 35.96 13.64
C ILE A 674 37.07 34.48 13.30
N ASN A 675 36.47 33.68 14.19
CA ASN A 675 36.27 32.24 13.98
C ASN A 675 35.35 32.00 12.79
N GLU A 676 34.20 32.68 12.74
CA GLU A 676 33.26 32.55 11.62
C GLU A 676 33.90 32.87 10.26
N LYS A 677 34.81 33.86 10.19
CA LYS A 677 35.54 34.16 8.96
C LYS A 677 36.53 33.06 8.56
N LEU A 678 37.14 32.38 9.55
CA LEU A 678 37.99 31.22 9.31
C LEU A 678 37.16 30.03 8.83
N ASP A 679 35.99 29.80 9.41
CA ASP A 679 35.10 28.70 9.04
C ASP A 679 34.54 28.90 7.62
N ILE A 680 34.19 30.14 7.25
CA ILE A 680 33.82 30.48 5.86
C ILE A 680 34.98 30.20 4.90
N LEU A 681 36.21 30.55 5.28
CA LEU A 681 37.39 30.30 4.47
C LEU A 681 37.66 28.80 4.33
N HIS A 682 37.50 28.04 5.41
CA HIS A 682 37.61 26.58 5.43
C HIS A 682 36.62 25.94 4.45
N PHE A 683 35.34 26.31 4.54
CA PHE A 683 34.32 25.84 3.61
C PHE A 683 34.62 26.22 2.16
N ILE A 684 35.11 27.43 1.90
CA ILE A 684 35.42 27.84 0.52
C ILE A 684 36.58 27.03 -0.06
N LEU A 685 37.59 26.73 0.77
CA LEU A 685 38.78 26.03 0.34
C LEU A 685 38.57 24.51 0.23
N SER A 686 37.50 23.95 0.82
CA SER A 686 37.26 22.49 0.82
C SER A 686 37.04 21.90 -0.58
N THR A 687 36.81 22.72 -1.61
CA THR A 687 36.74 22.23 -2.99
C THR A 687 38.13 22.05 -3.60
N ARG A 688 38.31 20.95 -4.35
CA ARG A 688 39.50 20.71 -5.19
C ARG A 688 39.61 21.67 -6.39
N LYS A 689 38.57 22.44 -6.70
CA LYS A 689 38.54 23.37 -7.85
C LYS A 689 39.15 24.72 -7.47
N SER A 690 39.99 25.28 -8.36
CA SER A 690 40.48 26.65 -8.23
C SER A 690 39.34 27.66 -8.16
N LEU A 691 39.33 28.47 -7.09
CA LEU A 691 38.35 29.51 -6.87
C LEU A 691 39.02 30.88 -6.75
N ASN A 692 38.50 31.86 -7.49
CA ASN A 692 39.00 33.22 -7.42
C ASN A 692 38.55 33.89 -6.10
N LEU A 693 39.47 34.06 -5.16
CA LEU A 693 39.23 34.71 -3.87
C LEU A 693 39.47 36.23 -3.89
N VAL A 694 39.99 36.79 -4.98
CA VAL A 694 40.40 38.20 -5.07
C VAL A 694 39.26 39.13 -4.67
N GLY A 695 39.58 40.10 -3.82
CA GLY A 695 38.64 41.10 -3.30
C GLY A 695 37.89 40.67 -2.03
N LEU A 696 38.11 39.46 -1.51
CA LEU A 696 37.52 39.01 -0.25
C LEU A 696 38.44 39.27 0.94
N GLU A 697 37.88 39.85 2.00
CA GLU A 697 38.57 40.18 3.26
C GLU A 697 38.53 38.98 4.21
N LEU A 698 39.08 37.86 3.75
CA LEU A 698 39.08 36.58 4.44
C LEU A 698 40.51 36.05 4.69
N LEU A 699 41.57 36.74 4.26
CA LEU A 699 42.94 36.32 4.53
C LEU A 699 43.35 36.72 5.96
N PRO A 700 43.57 35.77 6.89
CA PRO A 700 43.85 36.08 8.29
C PRO A 700 45.31 36.52 8.49
N LEU A 701 45.51 37.58 9.27
CA LEU A 701 46.83 38.11 9.63
C LEU A 701 47.20 37.77 11.07
N GLN A 702 48.50 37.79 11.37
CA GLN A 702 49.01 37.46 12.70
C GLN A 702 48.53 38.43 13.79
N ASN A 703 48.32 39.70 13.46
CA ASN A 703 47.77 40.68 14.39
C ASN A 703 46.29 40.45 14.75
N GLY A 704 45.67 39.37 14.24
CA GLY A 704 44.27 39.01 14.49
C GLY A 704 43.27 39.70 13.57
N SER A 705 43.72 40.56 12.64
CA SER A 705 42.88 41.20 11.62
C SER A 705 42.81 40.37 10.34
N PHE A 706 41.96 40.78 9.40
CA PHE A 706 41.81 40.16 8.09
C PHE A 706 42.14 41.17 6.98
N THR A 707 42.74 40.71 5.90
CA THR A 707 43.03 41.52 4.72
C THR A 707 42.40 40.92 3.46
N LEU A 708 42.41 41.70 2.38
CA LEU A 708 41.92 41.29 1.07
C LEU A 708 42.87 40.29 0.42
N PHE A 709 42.32 39.26 -0.23
CA PHE A 709 43.03 38.53 -1.28
C PHE A 709 43.27 39.46 -2.48
N GLY A 710 44.53 39.61 -2.87
CA GLY A 710 44.96 40.52 -3.94
C GLY A 710 45.45 39.81 -5.19
N ASN A 711 45.65 40.56 -6.27
CA ASN A 711 46.22 40.04 -7.51
C ASN A 711 47.74 39.89 -7.39
N ARG A 712 48.24 38.77 -7.89
CA ARG A 712 49.67 38.48 -7.97
C ARG A 712 50.43 39.63 -8.65
N GLY A 713 51.44 40.16 -7.97
CA GLY A 713 52.36 41.18 -8.51
C GLY A 713 51.86 42.63 -8.48
N ARG A 714 50.60 42.89 -8.12
CA ARG A 714 50.07 44.27 -7.98
C ARG A 714 49.83 44.67 -6.53
N ASP A 715 49.38 43.74 -5.70
CA ASP A 715 48.97 44.02 -4.32
C ASP A 715 50.05 43.65 -3.28
N LYS A 716 49.88 44.12 -2.03
CA LYS A 716 50.81 43.90 -0.91
C LYS A 716 50.99 42.38 -0.68
N ARG A 717 52.24 41.92 -0.66
CA ARG A 717 52.56 40.50 -0.40
C ARG A 717 52.36 40.19 1.08
N ILE A 718 51.64 39.11 1.35
CA ILE A 718 51.52 38.51 2.69
C ILE A 718 52.44 37.30 2.75
N ILE A 719 53.21 37.21 3.83
CA ILE A 719 54.22 36.17 4.04
C ILE A 719 53.59 35.04 4.83
N VAL A 720 53.77 33.82 4.34
CA VAL A 720 53.32 32.59 4.99
C VAL A 720 54.56 31.90 5.57
N CYS A 721 54.67 31.85 6.90
CA CYS A 721 55.86 31.32 7.59
C CYS A 721 55.43 30.49 8.82
N GLN A 722 56.06 29.34 9.04
CA GLN A 722 55.73 28.43 10.14
C GLN A 722 56.55 28.67 11.42
N GLU A 723 57.85 28.96 11.34
CA GLU A 723 58.69 28.89 12.55
C GLU A 723 59.51 30.16 12.84
N GLU A 724 59.63 31.11 11.90
CA GLU A 724 60.62 32.21 11.98
C GLU A 724 60.00 33.58 12.29
N MET A 725 58.71 33.62 12.63
CA MET A 725 57.96 34.87 12.82
C MET A 725 58.43 35.70 14.03
N GLU A 726 58.92 35.05 15.09
CA GLU A 726 59.43 35.73 16.29
C GLU A 726 60.61 36.68 15.99
N LEU A 727 61.24 36.54 14.82
CA LEU A 727 62.33 37.38 14.35
C LEU A 727 61.88 38.75 13.81
N PHE A 728 60.58 38.97 13.60
CA PHE A 728 60.02 40.18 12.98
C PHE A 728 58.95 40.89 13.85
N PRO A 729 59.30 41.38 15.06
CA PRO A 729 58.35 42.05 15.95
C PRO A 729 57.83 43.37 15.36
N GLY A 730 56.52 43.62 15.49
CA GLY A 730 55.86 44.83 14.96
C GLY A 730 55.48 44.76 13.48
N GLN A 731 55.67 43.61 12.83
CA GLN A 731 55.29 43.34 11.44
C GLN A 731 54.15 42.33 11.33
N GLU A 732 53.33 42.18 12.36
CA GLU A 732 52.26 41.17 12.42
C GLU A 732 51.14 41.39 11.37
N ASP A 733 51.16 42.52 10.65
CA ASP A 733 50.23 42.88 9.56
C ASP A 733 50.72 42.46 8.15
N VAL A 734 51.92 41.90 8.02
CA VAL A 734 52.47 41.34 6.77
C VAL A 734 52.55 39.82 6.78
N PHE A 735 52.24 39.18 7.90
CA PHE A 735 52.27 37.72 8.01
C PHE A 735 50.86 37.12 8.12
N CYS A 736 50.67 35.98 7.45
CA CYS A 736 49.47 35.15 7.63
C CYS A 736 49.44 34.59 9.05
N LYS A 737 48.24 34.44 9.62
CA LYS A 737 48.05 33.94 10.99
C LYS A 737 48.69 32.55 11.17
N HIS A 738 49.53 32.42 12.20
CA HIS A 738 50.17 31.19 12.63
C HIS A 738 49.23 30.37 13.54
N GLY A 739 49.34 29.04 13.51
CA GLY A 739 48.46 28.15 14.28
C GLY A 739 47.03 28.04 13.76
N LEU A 740 46.79 28.35 12.48
CA LEU A 740 45.61 27.85 11.78
C LEU A 740 45.64 26.32 11.80
N GLN A 741 44.49 25.66 11.79
CA GLN A 741 44.43 24.20 11.61
C GLN A 741 45.35 23.83 10.44
N THR A 742 46.20 22.81 10.64
CA THR A 742 47.27 22.43 9.69
C THR A 742 46.75 22.27 8.27
N GLU A 743 45.53 21.76 8.15
CA GLU A 743 44.80 21.59 6.90
C GLU A 743 44.46 22.93 6.22
N LEU A 744 43.80 23.86 6.90
CA LEU A 744 43.50 25.20 6.36
C LEU A 744 44.76 25.94 5.91
N TYR A 745 45.86 25.78 6.65
CA TYR A 745 47.16 26.33 6.28
C TYR A 745 47.71 25.70 4.98
N ARG A 746 47.68 24.37 4.88
CA ARG A 746 48.05 23.65 3.66
C ARG A 746 47.19 24.13 2.48
N MET A 747 45.88 24.16 2.63
CA MET A 747 44.93 24.60 1.60
C MET A 747 45.21 26.03 1.12
N LEU A 748 45.54 26.96 2.02
CA LEU A 748 45.92 28.33 1.67
C LEU A 748 47.25 28.40 0.90
N VAL A 749 48.22 27.55 1.24
CA VAL A 749 49.52 27.50 0.54
C VAL A 749 49.38 26.86 -0.84
N THR A 750 48.53 25.83 -0.97
CA THR A 750 48.28 25.13 -2.23
C THR A 750 47.44 25.98 -3.18
N ASN A 751 46.29 26.50 -2.71
CA ASN A 751 45.38 27.31 -3.54
C ASN A 751 45.84 28.77 -3.71
N GLY A 752 46.63 29.32 -2.77
CA GLY A 752 47.11 30.70 -2.83
C GLY A 752 48.33 30.94 -3.73
N ARG A 753 48.82 29.91 -4.44
CA ARG A 753 49.91 30.01 -5.43
C ARG A 753 49.41 30.43 -6.82
N GLU A 754 48.12 30.31 -7.08
CA GLU A 754 47.42 30.80 -8.28
C GLU A 754 47.05 32.29 -8.14
#